data_AF-A0AAU3VNQ3-F1
#
_entry.id   AF-A0AAU3VNQ3-F1
#
_cell.length_a   1.000
_cell.length_b   1.000
_cell.length_c   1.000
_cell.angle_alpha   90.00
_cell.angle_beta   90.00
_cell.angle_gamma   90.00
#
_symmetry.space_group_name_H-M   'P 1'
#
loop_
_entity.id
_entity.type
_entity.pdbx_description
1 polymer ?
#
loop_
_entity_poly.entity_id
_entity_poly.type
_entity_poly.pdbx_seq_one_letter_code
_entity_poly.pdbx_strand_id
1 'polypeptide(L)'
;MEDVRELLAEYGQCHNSELPEQVRQQLLVKVVTALIRRTDADATVDQRAPDEPAVFSELAGRDYVITVTAASGPDVVATARATVRAFDEQGLGPGVRRVLVCARTPGRAVDDDLRAALGEEGVLLDQDHLEAAVCGLVPLATLIRAAFRTPRPPYTPLHEFLLQEPKESAPPLSLRTRPAGLATVPTRTEPGIAASVVLAGEDWPLRPSGLAWETPNRALVTTESGLAEVDLQRGGLRWRLPLPGVHGAAVVMPDAAVYVLCGPAVVMWHDGVLQAVGGGFDANASLLSGPDESVWVLSGSGATFGAGTGSTLALTRLGDQVGDQQRFSIAFDAAVRSAVWLDGRRFLLSASGHSAVVDLDVGTSAGGREDWVVTPVSYPGHVARGGRGVVLVAGRAGSGIGVELHTVNAATRTNYPVAEVQLGEVLGLAQRPEGGPAYLLGALPTNDIGMLHPVLMEITGHFPATSAAVEEQPPVPAADLYTVVRRQARGVKKDYALETFPLPGGEGGMGIVHEAVHKATQTVVAFKKAKSLREKLTARMLCEIEVAQALGDNRHVMPVLDFSPRAEWFVMPMAQATAEQRQPELQRDGKELRALVDAVAAALADAHRLGYLHRDIKPANILHLDGRWVLGDWGIARRPRGQTTTPGRTGRMIGTLEFGAPELSVDPHNATFASDIYSLGRVIGWLLTGTDPEPNVPLLPPPGPWRAVVRQCTFHEPSNRPETIAEFLDLVEHATSADLDLPIARAQQLVQDVEDGDTEAARRLLALVADHDGDYELYLDVLPRLDMDLAAPLLLANTERALTLVAAMVGHVHGDGTGWPHYSEAKRAIAWLRRVARHAAQEEEWDLLEEAARGMCTWDEAFNEFDQQNATRDWLRQVHGQAAQILAGVLREHPGSARFYYELIGERSVDIAIRSAIKTATSN
;
A
#
# COMPACT_ATOMS: atom_id res chain seq x y z
N MET A 1 -10.97 16.02 12.85
CA MET A 1 -9.79 16.86 12.50
C MET A 1 -10.20 18.29 12.17
N GLU A 2 -11.22 18.49 11.34
CA GLU A 2 -11.75 19.83 11.00
C GLU A 2 -12.17 20.62 12.25
N ASP A 3 -12.91 19.98 13.16
CA ASP A 3 -13.27 20.55 14.47
C ASP A 3 -12.07 20.95 15.34
N VAL A 4 -10.91 20.30 15.21
CA VAL A 4 -9.69 20.67 15.96
C VAL A 4 -9.05 21.91 15.33
N ARG A 5 -9.11 22.03 14.00
CA ARG A 5 -8.56 23.18 13.26
C ARG A 5 -9.40 24.43 13.49
N GLU A 6 -10.73 24.30 13.52
CA GLU A 6 -11.62 25.40 13.89
C GLU A 6 -11.34 25.87 15.33
N LEU A 7 -11.19 24.94 16.28
CA LEU A 7 -10.84 25.29 17.67
C LEU A 7 -9.47 25.97 17.78
N LEU A 8 -8.47 25.54 17.01
CA LEU A 8 -7.16 26.18 16.97
C LEU A 8 -7.24 27.61 16.42
N ALA A 9 -8.06 27.84 15.40
CA ALA A 9 -8.28 29.17 14.84
C ALA A 9 -9.03 30.08 15.83
N GLU A 10 -10.06 29.56 16.51
CA GLU A 10 -10.78 30.28 17.57
C GLU A 10 -9.87 30.60 18.77
N TYR A 11 -9.04 29.65 19.18
CA TYR A 11 -8.06 29.86 20.25
C TYR A 11 -7.00 30.90 19.85
N GLY A 12 -6.51 30.86 18.61
CA GLY A 12 -5.60 31.89 18.08
C GLY A 12 -6.18 33.31 18.18
N GLN A 13 -7.48 33.48 17.92
CA GLN A 13 -8.15 34.78 18.10
C GLN A 13 -8.16 35.26 19.55
N CYS A 14 -8.09 34.36 20.55
CA CYS A 14 -8.00 34.73 21.96
C CYS A 14 -6.68 35.48 22.28
N HIS A 15 -5.65 35.31 21.45
CA HIS A 15 -4.38 36.02 21.61
C HIS A 15 -4.32 37.35 20.86
N ASN A 16 -5.29 37.63 19.97
CA ASN A 16 -5.29 38.86 19.17
C ASN A 16 -5.44 40.10 20.06
N SER A 17 -4.35 40.87 20.21
CA SER A 17 -4.31 42.07 21.05
C SER A 17 -5.19 43.23 20.53
N GLU A 18 -5.62 43.18 19.27
CA GLU A 18 -6.55 44.17 18.71
C GLU A 18 -8.00 43.93 19.14
N LEU A 19 -8.33 42.72 19.60
CA LEU A 19 -9.66 42.41 20.12
C LEU A 19 -9.81 42.92 21.56
N PRO A 20 -10.97 43.51 21.92
CA PRO A 20 -11.25 43.88 23.31
C PRO A 20 -11.14 42.67 24.25
N GLU A 21 -10.67 42.90 25.47
CA GLU A 21 -10.46 41.84 26.47
C GLU A 21 -11.70 40.99 26.73
N GLN A 22 -12.88 41.62 26.78
CA GLN A 22 -14.17 40.93 26.92
C GLN A 22 -14.45 39.95 25.77
N VAL A 23 -14.07 40.31 24.53
CA VAL A 23 -14.26 39.45 23.35
C VAL A 23 -13.31 38.24 23.43
N ARG A 24 -12.05 38.47 23.84
CA ARG A 24 -11.07 37.38 24.04
C ARG A 24 -11.51 36.43 25.14
N GLN A 25 -12.05 36.94 26.25
CA GLN A 25 -12.61 36.14 27.33
C GLN A 25 -13.80 35.29 26.85
N GLN A 26 -14.72 35.85 26.06
CA GLN A 26 -15.84 35.09 25.48
C GLN A 26 -15.37 33.98 24.52
N LEU A 27 -14.38 34.27 23.67
CA LEU A 27 -13.79 33.26 22.77
C LEU A 27 -13.14 32.14 23.57
N LEU A 28 -12.39 32.47 24.63
CA LEU A 28 -11.76 31.48 25.50
C LEU A 28 -12.79 30.58 26.17
N VAL A 29 -13.89 31.15 26.70
CA VAL A 29 -14.99 30.37 27.28
C VAL A 29 -15.61 29.44 26.25
N LYS A 30 -15.80 29.88 24.99
CA LYS A 30 -16.29 29.02 23.91
C LYS A 30 -15.35 27.86 23.63
N VAL A 31 -14.04 28.11 23.54
CA VAL A 31 -13.02 27.08 23.32
C VAL A 31 -13.07 26.03 24.44
N VAL A 32 -13.06 26.47 25.70
CA VAL A 32 -13.13 25.53 26.85
C VAL A 32 -14.46 24.77 26.88
N THR A 33 -15.57 25.43 26.56
CA THR A 33 -16.89 24.78 26.45
C THR A 33 -16.86 23.67 25.41
N ALA A 34 -16.29 23.93 24.23
CA ALA A 34 -16.18 22.93 23.19
C ALA A 34 -15.27 21.75 23.59
N LEU A 35 -14.16 22.02 24.29
CA LEU A 35 -13.28 20.98 24.83
C LEU A 35 -13.97 20.10 25.87
N ILE A 36 -14.77 20.69 26.76
CA ILE A 36 -15.56 19.96 27.76
C ILE A 36 -16.65 19.13 27.08
N ARG A 37 -17.41 19.74 26.15
CA ARG A 37 -18.52 19.08 25.46
C ARG A 37 -18.12 17.89 24.60
N ARG A 38 -16.85 17.82 24.19
CA ARG A 38 -16.29 16.61 23.56
C ARG A 38 -16.27 15.38 24.46
N THR A 39 -16.25 15.57 25.78
CA THR A 39 -16.30 14.49 26.76
C THR A 39 -17.67 14.36 27.41
N ASP A 40 -18.37 15.48 27.58
CA ASP A 40 -19.65 15.56 28.26
C ASP A 40 -20.62 16.50 27.52
N ALA A 41 -21.45 15.92 26.64
CA ALA A 41 -22.30 16.69 25.74
C ALA A 41 -23.33 17.57 26.46
N ASP A 42 -23.69 17.21 27.70
CA ASP A 42 -24.74 17.88 28.49
C ASP A 42 -24.18 18.99 29.40
N ALA A 43 -22.86 19.23 29.36
CA ALA A 43 -22.22 20.26 30.17
C ALA A 43 -22.86 21.66 29.96
N THR A 44 -23.26 22.25 31.08
CA THR A 44 -23.87 23.59 31.15
C THR A 44 -22.85 24.65 31.57
N VAL A 45 -23.03 25.86 31.06
CA VAL A 45 -22.16 27.02 31.33
C VAL A 45 -22.99 28.13 31.93
N ASP A 46 -22.61 28.60 33.12
CA ASP A 46 -23.16 29.78 33.77
C ASP A 46 -22.15 30.94 33.69
N GLN A 47 -22.49 31.99 32.95
CA GLN A 47 -21.68 33.20 32.85
C GLN A 47 -22.58 34.41 33.09
N ARG A 48 -22.34 35.12 34.20
CA ARG A 48 -23.17 36.25 34.64
C ARG A 48 -22.85 37.56 33.92
N ALA A 49 -21.57 37.79 33.64
CA ALA A 49 -21.10 38.97 32.91
C ALA A 49 -19.89 38.63 32.01
N PRO A 50 -19.63 39.41 30.93
CA PRO A 50 -18.50 39.15 30.01
C PRO A 50 -17.11 39.24 30.66
N ASP A 51 -17.00 40.02 31.73
CA ASP A 51 -15.80 40.27 32.54
C ASP A 51 -15.70 39.36 33.77
N GLU A 52 -16.73 38.57 34.06
CA GLU A 52 -16.72 37.58 35.13
C GLU A 52 -16.29 36.20 34.61
N PRO A 53 -15.62 35.39 35.45
CA PRO A 53 -15.25 34.02 35.09
C PRO A 53 -16.49 33.16 34.80
N ALA A 54 -16.45 32.38 33.72
CA ALA A 54 -17.52 31.42 33.41
C ALA A 54 -17.38 30.15 34.26
N VAL A 55 -18.50 29.65 34.76
CA VAL A 55 -18.59 28.52 35.69
C VAL A 55 -19.29 27.35 35.00
N PHE A 56 -18.71 26.16 35.09
CA PHE A 56 -19.25 24.92 34.49
C PHE A 56 -19.54 23.92 35.59
N SER A 57 -20.69 23.27 35.56
CA SER A 57 -21.07 22.22 36.53
C SER A 57 -21.11 20.85 35.87
N GLU A 58 -20.59 19.85 36.58
CA GLU A 58 -20.57 18.43 36.21
C GLU A 58 -19.64 18.10 35.04
N LEU A 59 -18.84 17.04 35.19
CA LEU A 59 -18.02 16.50 34.12
C LEU A 59 -17.85 14.99 34.30
N ALA A 60 -18.35 14.22 33.34
CA ALA A 60 -18.25 12.75 33.31
C ALA A 60 -18.81 12.10 34.59
N GLY A 61 -19.99 12.54 35.04
CA GLY A 61 -20.73 11.94 36.17
C GLY A 61 -20.14 12.22 37.55
N ARG A 62 -19.36 13.30 37.70
CA ARG A 62 -18.88 13.81 38.99
C ARG A 62 -19.02 15.32 39.05
N ASP A 63 -19.25 15.83 40.26
CA ASP A 63 -19.38 17.25 40.52
C ASP A 63 -18.01 17.94 40.51
N TYR A 64 -17.68 18.53 39.37
CA TYR A 64 -16.63 19.53 39.26
C TYR A 64 -17.27 20.88 39.10
N VAL A 65 -16.55 21.89 39.57
CA VAL A 65 -16.80 23.22 39.09
C VAL A 65 -15.55 23.83 38.49
N ILE A 66 -15.66 24.15 37.21
CA ILE A 66 -14.57 24.64 36.39
C ILE A 66 -14.78 26.13 36.18
N THR A 67 -13.74 26.91 36.36
CA THR A 67 -13.74 28.35 36.15
C THR A 67 -12.70 28.73 35.12
N VAL A 68 -13.07 29.53 34.13
CA VAL A 68 -12.19 29.90 33.01
C VAL A 68 -11.86 31.39 33.04
N THR A 69 -10.58 31.74 32.93
CA THR A 69 -10.11 33.14 32.92
C THR A 69 -8.96 33.39 31.95
N ALA A 70 -8.95 34.58 31.34
CA ALA A 70 -7.85 35.11 30.54
C ALA A 70 -6.87 35.98 31.34
N ALA A 71 -7.07 36.12 32.66
CA ALA A 71 -6.22 36.90 33.55
C ALA A 71 -4.75 36.43 33.50
N SER A 72 -3.80 37.32 33.81
CA SER A 72 -2.38 37.01 33.84
C SER A 72 -1.65 37.63 35.02
N GLY A 73 -0.53 37.03 35.41
CA GLY A 73 0.30 37.51 36.53
C GLY A 73 -0.50 37.60 37.85
N PRO A 74 -0.39 38.70 38.61
CA PRO A 74 -1.05 38.84 39.92
C PRO A 74 -2.58 38.71 39.88
N ASP A 75 -3.21 39.04 38.75
CA ASP A 75 -4.67 39.01 38.60
C ASP A 75 -5.24 37.59 38.58
N VAL A 76 -4.40 36.58 38.28
CA VAL A 76 -4.78 35.16 38.38
C VAL A 76 -5.08 34.78 39.83
N VAL A 77 -4.29 35.27 40.79
CA VAL A 77 -4.51 35.00 42.23
C VAL A 77 -5.77 35.69 42.73
N ALA A 78 -6.02 36.92 42.28
CA ALA A 78 -7.25 37.65 42.60
C ALA A 78 -8.48 36.90 42.05
N THR A 79 -8.39 36.42 40.81
CA THR A 79 -9.44 35.61 40.18
C THR A 79 -9.67 34.32 40.94
N ALA A 80 -8.61 33.56 41.28
CA ALA A 80 -8.71 32.32 42.06
C ALA A 80 -9.42 32.54 43.41
N ARG A 81 -9.09 33.62 44.13
CA ARG A 81 -9.74 33.97 45.41
C ARG A 81 -11.21 34.34 45.21
N ALA A 82 -11.55 35.10 44.17
CA ALA A 82 -12.93 35.47 43.86
C ALA A 82 -13.77 34.24 43.52
N THR A 83 -13.21 33.35 42.70
CA THR A 83 -13.78 32.05 42.34
C THR A 83 -14.07 31.22 43.59
N VAL A 84 -13.09 31.03 44.48
CA VAL A 84 -13.25 30.28 45.73
C VAL A 84 -14.32 30.89 46.65
N ARG A 85 -14.39 32.21 46.76
CA ARG A 85 -15.46 32.88 47.53
C ARG A 85 -16.84 32.64 46.95
N ALA A 86 -16.98 32.77 45.63
CA ALA A 86 -18.25 32.51 44.94
C ALA A 86 -18.69 31.05 45.13
N PHE A 87 -17.74 30.10 45.18
CA PHE A 87 -17.99 28.70 45.51
C PHE A 87 -18.57 28.50 46.90
N ASP A 88 -17.92 29.08 47.90
CA ASP A 88 -18.33 28.95 49.30
C ASP A 88 -19.69 29.62 49.55
N GLU A 89 -19.98 30.74 48.88
CA GLU A 89 -21.26 31.46 48.96
C GLU A 89 -22.43 30.71 48.30
N GLN A 90 -22.16 29.88 47.29
CA GLN A 90 -23.20 29.07 46.61
C GLN A 90 -23.65 27.83 47.39
N GLY A 91 -23.01 27.51 48.52
CA GLY A 91 -23.42 26.40 49.39
C GLY A 91 -23.24 25.02 48.78
N LEU A 92 -22.24 24.85 47.91
CA LEU A 92 -21.94 23.58 47.26
C LEU A 92 -21.51 22.53 48.29
N GLY A 93 -22.06 21.31 48.15
CA GLY A 93 -21.92 20.24 49.14
C GLY A 93 -20.48 19.72 49.30
N PRO A 94 -20.18 19.00 50.40
CA PRO A 94 -18.87 18.38 50.60
C PRO A 94 -18.55 17.37 49.48
N GLY A 95 -17.37 17.51 48.85
CA GLY A 95 -16.89 16.61 47.78
C GLY A 95 -16.86 17.20 46.37
N VAL A 96 -17.33 18.44 46.17
CA VAL A 96 -17.30 19.15 44.89
C VAL A 96 -15.89 19.71 44.61
N ARG A 97 -15.29 19.32 43.48
CA ARG A 97 -13.89 19.64 43.14
C ARG A 97 -13.77 20.93 42.32
N ARG A 98 -12.77 21.77 42.60
CA ARG A 98 -12.64 23.11 42.00
C ARG A 98 -11.49 23.15 40.99
N VAL A 99 -11.75 23.59 39.76
CA VAL A 99 -10.75 23.68 38.69
C VAL A 99 -10.70 25.12 38.18
N LEU A 100 -9.53 25.72 38.16
CA LEU A 100 -9.27 26.99 37.48
C LEU A 100 -8.49 26.72 36.19
N VAL A 101 -9.03 27.15 35.05
CA VAL A 101 -8.37 27.07 33.74
C VAL A 101 -7.95 28.48 33.32
N CYS A 102 -6.65 28.68 33.10
CA CYS A 102 -6.07 29.96 32.70
C CYS A 102 -5.43 29.87 31.32
N ALA A 103 -5.71 30.84 30.45
CA ALA A 103 -5.11 30.90 29.10
C ALA A 103 -3.69 31.49 29.05
N ARG A 104 -3.11 31.82 30.21
CA ARG A 104 -1.77 32.42 30.33
C ARG A 104 -1.02 31.81 31.50
N THR A 105 0.27 31.61 31.34
CA THR A 105 1.13 31.08 32.42
C THR A 105 1.25 32.11 33.56
N PRO A 106 0.93 31.76 34.81
CA PRO A 106 0.99 32.70 35.94
C PRO A 106 2.43 33.12 36.30
N GLY A 107 3.44 32.35 35.87
CA GLY A 107 4.87 32.57 36.15
C GLY A 107 5.31 31.99 37.50
N ARG A 108 6.56 31.48 37.58
CA ARG A 108 7.13 30.74 38.74
C ARG A 108 7.02 31.44 40.10
N ALA A 109 6.91 32.77 40.13
CA ALA A 109 6.82 33.54 41.38
C ALA A 109 5.41 33.60 41.99
N VAL A 110 4.37 33.16 41.25
CA VAL A 110 2.95 33.30 41.62
C VAL A 110 2.37 32.02 42.25
N ASP A 111 3.12 30.90 42.23
CA ASP A 111 2.63 29.56 42.58
C ASP A 111 2.23 29.38 44.05
N ASP A 112 2.92 29.98 45.02
CA ASP A 112 2.64 29.74 46.44
C ASP A 112 1.37 30.46 46.93
N ASP A 113 1.16 31.70 46.49
CA ASP A 113 -0.05 32.47 46.79
C ASP A 113 -1.28 31.87 46.10
N LEU A 114 -1.09 31.32 44.91
CA LEU A 114 -2.14 30.63 44.16
C LEU A 114 -2.51 29.31 44.83
N ARG A 115 -1.52 28.53 45.30
CA ARG A 115 -1.72 27.31 46.07
C ARG A 115 -2.52 27.58 47.36
N ALA A 116 -2.19 28.67 48.06
CA ALA A 116 -2.94 29.11 49.23
C ALA A 116 -4.37 29.57 48.89
N ALA A 117 -4.56 30.20 47.71
CA ALA A 117 -5.87 30.67 47.27
C ALA A 117 -6.83 29.53 46.87
N LEU A 118 -6.32 28.47 46.22
CA LEU A 118 -7.12 27.36 45.71
C LEU A 118 -7.51 26.33 46.81
N GLY A 119 -6.70 26.20 47.87
CA GLY A 119 -6.94 25.23 48.96
C GLY A 119 -6.67 23.77 48.56
N GLU A 120 -7.05 22.81 49.42
CA GLU A 120 -6.78 21.37 49.19
C GLU A 120 -7.64 20.74 48.09
N GLU A 121 -8.81 21.32 47.78
CA GLU A 121 -9.75 20.80 46.78
C GLU A 121 -9.71 21.56 45.44
N GLY A 122 -8.72 22.46 45.27
CA GLY A 122 -8.57 23.30 44.08
C GLY A 122 -7.37 22.93 43.23
N VAL A 123 -7.54 22.98 41.91
CA VAL A 123 -6.49 22.72 40.91
C VAL A 123 -6.40 23.86 39.89
N LEU A 124 -5.18 24.23 39.49
CA LEU A 124 -4.91 25.09 38.34
C LEU A 124 -4.50 24.26 37.12
N LEU A 125 -5.12 24.54 35.97
CA LEU A 125 -4.63 24.19 34.63
C LEU A 125 -4.29 25.49 33.90
N ASP A 126 -3.04 25.68 33.53
CA ASP A 126 -2.56 26.89 32.85
C ASP A 126 -2.58 26.78 31.31
N GLN A 127 -1.89 27.71 30.65
CA GLN A 127 -1.76 27.78 29.21
C GLN A 127 -1.24 26.48 28.60
N ASP A 128 -0.20 25.87 29.16
CA ASP A 128 0.41 24.64 28.61
C ASP A 128 -0.63 23.49 28.62
N HIS A 129 -1.43 23.39 29.69
CA HIS A 129 -2.49 22.40 29.82
C HIS A 129 -3.61 22.61 28.81
N LEU A 130 -4.00 23.87 28.62
CA LEU A 130 -5.06 24.23 27.68
C LEU A 130 -4.61 23.99 26.24
N GLU A 131 -3.40 24.42 25.88
CA GLU A 131 -2.81 24.21 24.56
C GLU A 131 -2.64 22.74 24.23
N ALA A 132 -2.22 21.91 25.19
CA ALA A 132 -2.20 20.46 25.02
C ALA A 132 -3.59 19.89 24.68
N ALA A 133 -4.65 20.42 25.29
CA ALA A 133 -6.02 20.02 24.99
C ALA A 133 -6.53 20.54 23.64
N VAL A 134 -6.24 21.80 23.30
CA VAL A 134 -6.62 22.43 22.03
C VAL A 134 -5.92 21.74 20.85
N CYS A 135 -4.63 21.43 20.97
CA CYS A 135 -3.86 20.72 19.95
C CYS A 135 -4.25 19.24 19.81
N GLY A 136 -5.03 18.69 20.76
CA GLY A 136 -5.46 17.30 20.77
C GLY A 136 -4.43 16.31 21.30
N LEU A 137 -3.43 16.78 22.06
CA LEU A 137 -2.44 15.94 22.74
C LEU A 137 -3.08 15.11 23.86
N VAL A 138 -3.95 15.74 24.65
CA VAL A 138 -4.66 15.08 25.77
C VAL A 138 -6.03 15.72 25.98
N PRO A 139 -7.12 14.96 26.20
CA PRO A 139 -8.41 15.55 26.51
C PRO A 139 -8.37 16.38 27.80
N LEU A 140 -8.98 17.57 27.80
CA LEU A 140 -9.05 18.44 28.98
C LEU A 140 -9.65 17.72 30.21
N ALA A 141 -10.68 16.91 30.00
CA ALA A 141 -11.28 16.10 31.06
C ALA A 141 -10.32 15.08 31.69
N THR A 142 -9.36 14.56 30.92
CA THR A 142 -8.33 13.65 31.43
C THR A 142 -7.34 14.39 32.32
N LEU A 143 -6.92 15.60 31.93
CA LEU A 143 -6.08 16.45 32.78
C LEU A 143 -6.79 16.81 34.10
N ILE A 144 -8.06 17.23 34.01
CA ILE A 144 -8.89 17.54 35.19
C ILE A 144 -8.94 16.34 36.14
N ARG A 145 -9.29 15.14 35.65
CA ARG A 145 -9.37 13.94 36.48
C ARG A 145 -8.01 13.57 37.09
N ALA A 146 -6.93 13.70 36.31
CA ALA A 146 -5.58 13.35 36.75
C ALA A 146 -5.08 14.30 37.85
N ALA A 147 -5.46 15.57 37.81
CA ALA A 147 -5.00 16.55 38.78
C ALA A 147 -5.51 16.30 40.20
N PHE A 148 -6.66 15.63 40.33
CA PHE A 148 -7.22 15.21 41.62
C PHE A 148 -6.80 13.79 42.05
N ARG A 149 -5.78 13.19 41.43
CA ARG A 149 -5.20 11.93 41.92
C ARG A 149 -4.19 12.25 43.03
N THR A 150 -4.41 11.69 44.21
CA THR A 150 -3.49 11.84 45.35
C THR A 150 -2.18 11.09 45.06
N PRO A 151 -0.98 11.67 45.33
CA PRO A 151 -0.69 12.89 46.08
C PRO A 151 -0.19 14.06 45.19
N ARG A 152 -1.01 14.61 44.29
CA ARG A 152 -0.61 15.78 43.48
C ARG A 152 -0.87 17.13 44.16
N PRO A 153 0.01 18.13 43.96
CA PRO A 153 -0.23 19.50 44.40
C PRO A 153 -1.30 20.22 43.55
N PRO A 154 -1.88 21.34 44.07
CA PRO A 154 -2.86 22.16 43.35
C PRO A 154 -2.43 22.66 41.96
N TYR A 155 -1.13 22.84 41.75
CA TYR A 155 -0.55 23.06 40.42
C TYR A 155 0.50 22.00 40.17
N THR A 156 0.32 21.27 39.08
CA THR A 156 1.25 20.26 38.57
C THR A 156 1.59 20.69 37.14
N PRO A 157 2.87 20.70 36.70
CA PRO A 157 3.21 21.06 35.33
C PRO A 157 2.80 19.96 34.34
N LEU A 158 2.55 20.34 33.08
CA LEU A 158 2.02 19.43 32.05
C LEU A 158 2.84 18.14 31.90
N HIS A 159 4.17 18.24 31.92
CA HIS A 159 5.04 17.08 31.73
C HIS A 159 4.86 16.02 32.84
N GLU A 160 4.53 16.40 34.08
CA GLU A 160 4.24 15.44 35.16
C GLU A 160 2.89 14.70 34.98
N PHE A 161 2.02 15.17 34.09
CA PHE A 161 0.82 14.43 33.68
C PHE A 161 1.11 13.41 32.58
N LEU A 162 1.96 13.77 31.63
CA LEU A 162 2.07 13.07 30.36
C LEU A 162 3.28 12.15 30.27
N LEU A 163 4.39 12.51 30.90
CA LEU A 163 5.59 11.68 30.89
C LEU A 163 5.35 10.44 31.75
N GLN A 164 5.67 9.28 31.17
CA GLN A 164 5.58 8.00 31.85
C GLN A 164 6.97 7.42 32.02
N GLU A 165 7.25 6.73 33.12
CA GLU A 165 8.45 5.91 33.17
C GLU A 165 8.32 4.80 32.13
N PRO A 166 9.29 4.64 31.21
CA PRO A 166 9.28 3.56 30.25
C PRO A 166 9.23 2.21 30.98
N LYS A 167 8.40 1.29 30.51
CA LYS A 167 8.24 -0.05 31.14
C LYS A 167 9.54 -0.86 31.15
N GLU A 168 10.47 -0.56 30.25
CA GLU A 168 11.75 -1.22 30.10
C GLU A 168 12.89 -0.20 30.09
N SER A 169 13.98 -0.54 30.79
CA SER A 169 15.21 0.24 30.73
C SER A 169 15.82 0.15 29.33
N ALA A 170 16.28 1.28 28.80
CA ALA A 170 16.99 1.33 27.53
C ALA A 170 18.20 0.35 27.54
N PRO A 171 18.31 -0.57 26.57
CA PRO A 171 19.37 -1.57 26.57
C PRO A 171 20.77 -0.93 26.37
N PRO A 172 21.83 -1.50 26.98
CA PRO A 172 23.20 -1.05 26.78
C PRO A 172 23.71 -1.47 25.39
N LEU A 173 23.76 -0.51 24.47
CA LEU A 173 24.26 -0.67 23.10
C LEU A 173 25.78 -0.92 23.11
N SER A 174 26.27 -1.98 22.49
CA SER A 174 27.72 -2.21 22.27
C SER A 174 28.08 -2.05 20.80
N LEU A 175 28.52 -0.85 20.39
CA LEU A 175 28.81 -0.43 19.00
C LEU A 175 29.93 -1.19 18.25
N ARG A 176 30.53 -2.24 18.83
CA ARG A 176 31.72 -2.90 18.25
C ARG A 176 31.69 -4.41 18.23
N THR A 177 30.69 -5.02 18.86
CA THR A 177 30.49 -6.46 18.79
C THR A 177 29.42 -6.71 17.75
N ARG A 178 29.79 -7.33 16.62
CA ARG A 178 28.80 -8.01 15.77
C ARG A 178 27.91 -8.83 16.73
N PRO A 179 26.58 -8.65 16.73
CA PRO A 179 25.73 -9.58 17.45
C PRO A 179 26.10 -10.97 16.98
N ALA A 180 26.50 -11.84 17.91
CA ALA A 180 26.89 -13.20 17.58
C ALA A 180 25.64 -13.97 17.14
N GLY A 181 25.26 -13.88 15.86
CA GLY A 181 24.11 -14.59 15.32
C GLY A 181 23.36 -13.91 14.17
N LEU A 182 23.49 -12.59 13.97
CA LEU A 182 22.81 -11.91 12.86
C LEU A 182 23.60 -12.03 11.55
N ALA A 183 22.97 -12.62 10.54
CA ALA A 183 23.46 -12.61 9.17
C ALA A 183 23.74 -11.16 8.74
N THR A 184 24.87 -10.93 8.07
CA THR A 184 25.21 -9.62 7.49
C THR A 184 24.06 -9.10 6.64
N VAL A 185 23.53 -7.90 6.91
CA VAL A 185 22.51 -7.25 6.05
C VAL A 185 23.09 -7.13 4.64
N PRO A 186 22.57 -7.87 3.65
CA PRO A 186 23.11 -7.81 2.31
C PRO A 186 23.02 -6.39 1.78
N THR A 187 24.17 -5.86 1.38
CA THR A 187 24.30 -4.47 0.96
C THR A 187 25.19 -4.40 -0.28
N ARG A 188 24.69 -3.77 -1.33
CA ARG A 188 25.47 -3.37 -2.51
C ARG A 188 25.71 -1.87 -2.43
N THR A 189 26.96 -1.45 -2.51
CA THR A 189 27.34 -0.03 -2.48
C THR A 189 28.08 0.34 -3.76
N GLU A 190 27.91 1.58 -4.18
CA GLU A 190 28.74 2.15 -5.25
C GLU A 190 30.22 2.24 -4.85
N PRO A 191 31.16 2.24 -5.80
CA PRO A 191 32.59 2.40 -5.50
C PRO A 191 32.88 3.65 -4.66
N GLY A 192 33.61 3.50 -3.55
CA GLY A 192 33.94 4.59 -2.64
C GLY A 192 32.87 4.90 -1.57
N ILE A 193 31.77 4.14 -1.55
CA ILE A 193 30.78 4.12 -0.46
C ILE A 193 30.98 2.86 0.39
N ALA A 194 30.85 3.02 1.71
CA ALA A 194 30.87 1.94 2.70
C ALA A 194 29.61 2.01 3.56
N ALA A 195 28.98 0.86 3.78
CA ALA A 195 27.80 0.73 4.64
C ALA A 195 28.10 -0.26 5.77
N SER A 196 27.66 0.06 6.99
CA SER A 196 27.85 -0.80 8.16
C SER A 196 26.65 -0.73 9.10
N VAL A 197 26.37 -1.85 9.77
CA VAL A 197 25.31 -1.91 10.78
C VAL A 197 25.82 -1.34 12.10
N VAL A 198 25.11 -0.35 12.62
CA VAL A 198 25.36 0.34 13.89
C VAL A 198 24.57 -0.32 15.04
N LEU A 199 23.32 -0.72 14.77
CA LEU A 199 22.41 -1.34 15.75
C LEU A 199 21.44 -2.31 15.04
N ALA A 200 21.08 -3.44 15.66
CA ALA A 200 20.16 -4.46 15.11
C ALA A 200 19.32 -5.17 16.21
N GLY A 201 18.24 -5.85 15.80
CA GLY A 201 17.19 -6.45 16.65
C GLY A 201 17.63 -7.39 17.79
N GLU A 202 16.88 -7.30 18.91
CA GLU A 202 17.08 -7.68 20.34
C GLU A 202 17.49 -6.50 21.26
N ASP A 203 18.22 -5.51 20.76
CA ASP A 203 18.67 -4.33 21.54
C ASP A 203 17.82 -3.05 21.29
N TRP A 204 16.58 -3.18 20.80
CA TRP A 204 15.72 -2.03 20.49
C TRP A 204 14.52 -1.91 21.46
N PRO A 205 14.26 -0.71 22.02
CA PRO A 205 13.07 -0.47 22.84
C PRO A 205 11.86 -0.16 21.96
N LEU A 206 10.96 -1.14 21.79
CA LEU A 206 9.67 -1.03 21.07
C LEU A 206 9.79 -0.42 19.64
N ARG A 207 8.67 -0.33 18.91
CA ARG A 207 8.67 -0.06 17.46
C ARG A 207 9.13 1.38 17.12
N PRO A 208 10.29 1.59 16.46
CA PRO A 208 10.72 2.92 16.07
C PRO A 208 9.98 3.41 14.81
N SER A 209 9.84 4.72 14.65
CA SER A 209 9.04 5.34 13.58
C SER A 209 9.68 6.57 12.92
N GLY A 210 10.86 7.00 13.38
CA GLY A 210 11.58 8.12 12.80
C GLY A 210 12.99 8.27 13.34
N LEU A 211 13.81 8.99 12.58
CA LEU A 211 15.22 9.23 12.85
C LEU A 211 15.54 10.71 12.61
N ALA A 212 16.25 11.34 13.54
CA ALA A 212 16.73 12.71 13.43
C ALA A 212 18.19 12.83 13.88
N TRP A 213 18.89 13.81 13.31
CA TRP A 213 20.27 14.11 13.69
C TRP A 213 20.34 15.20 14.75
N GLU A 214 21.20 15.04 15.77
CA GLU A 214 21.44 16.09 16.76
C GLU A 214 22.88 16.61 16.70
N THR A 215 23.87 15.72 16.88
CA THR A 215 25.29 16.10 16.98
C THR A 215 26.16 15.06 16.26
N PRO A 216 27.46 15.32 16.00
CA PRO A 216 28.38 14.36 15.38
C PRO A 216 28.31 12.94 15.94
N ASN A 217 27.94 12.81 17.21
CA ASN A 217 27.97 11.56 17.97
C ASN A 217 26.59 11.16 18.50
N ARG A 218 25.51 11.86 18.12
CA ARG A 218 24.16 11.62 18.67
C ARG A 218 23.08 11.72 17.60
N ALA A 219 22.26 10.68 17.55
CA ALA A 219 21.01 10.67 16.81
C ALA A 219 19.83 10.54 17.78
N LEU A 220 18.66 10.97 17.33
CA LEU A 220 17.40 10.81 18.05
C LEU A 220 16.51 9.84 17.27
N VAL A 221 15.90 8.90 17.98
CA VAL A 221 14.95 7.94 17.44
C VAL A 221 13.62 8.13 18.13
N THR A 222 12.55 8.27 17.36
CA THR A 222 11.19 8.31 17.86
C THR A 222 10.59 6.91 17.88
N THR A 223 9.86 6.58 18.94
CA THR A 223 9.14 5.32 19.13
C THR A 223 7.78 5.61 19.75
N GLU A 224 6.90 4.61 19.76
CA GLU A 224 5.58 4.73 20.41
C GLU A 224 5.64 5.09 21.91
N SER A 225 6.79 4.87 22.55
CA SER A 225 7.03 5.18 23.97
C SER A 225 7.72 6.54 24.20
N GLY A 226 8.20 7.18 23.13
CA GLY A 226 8.80 8.51 23.21
C GLY A 226 10.03 8.72 22.34
N LEU A 227 10.85 9.69 22.70
CA LEU A 227 12.10 10.05 22.04
C LEU A 227 13.29 9.48 22.81
N ALA A 228 14.05 8.65 22.11
CA ALA A 228 15.31 8.08 22.57
C ALA A 228 16.50 8.80 21.93
N GLU A 229 17.52 9.08 22.72
CA GLU A 229 18.83 9.51 22.24
C GLU A 229 19.77 8.31 22.13
N VAL A 230 20.44 8.20 20.98
CA VAL A 230 21.40 7.15 20.66
C VAL A 230 22.80 7.74 20.58
N ASP A 231 23.72 7.26 21.43
CA ASP A 231 25.15 7.59 21.35
C ASP A 231 25.81 6.76 20.25
N LEU A 232 26.20 7.43 19.16
CA LEU A 232 26.77 6.82 17.94
C LEU A 232 28.26 6.49 18.07
N GLN A 233 28.95 6.88 19.15
CA GLN A 233 30.38 6.59 19.36
C GLN A 233 30.64 5.53 20.42
N ARG A 234 29.93 5.60 21.54
CA ARG A 234 30.10 4.72 22.71
C ARG A 234 29.10 3.59 22.74
N GLY A 235 27.93 3.82 22.14
CA GLY A 235 26.80 2.94 22.24
C GLY A 235 26.05 3.24 23.53
N GLY A 236 24.74 3.35 23.40
CA GLY A 236 23.81 3.49 24.51
C GLY A 236 22.57 4.16 24.00
N LEU A 237 21.42 3.73 24.51
CA LEU A 237 20.17 4.44 24.34
C LEU A 237 19.78 5.07 25.67
N ARG A 238 19.31 6.31 25.65
CA ARG A 238 18.71 6.97 26.82
C ARG A 238 17.42 7.66 26.43
N TRP A 239 16.40 7.54 27.26
CA TRP A 239 15.16 8.29 27.05
C TRP A 239 15.41 9.78 27.28
N ARG A 240 15.15 10.58 26.26
CA ARG A 240 15.18 12.05 26.36
C ARG A 240 13.82 12.63 26.68
N LEU A 241 12.78 12.05 26.07
CA LEU A 241 11.39 12.43 26.27
C LEU A 241 10.52 11.16 26.28
N PRO A 242 10.18 10.58 27.43
CA PRO A 242 9.35 9.38 27.50
C PRO A 242 7.86 9.75 27.42
N LEU A 243 7.46 10.26 26.26
CA LEU A 243 6.10 10.68 25.95
C LEU A 243 5.43 9.63 25.03
N PRO A 244 4.42 8.88 25.48
CA PRO A 244 3.75 7.89 24.66
C PRO A 244 2.98 8.51 23.48
N GLY A 245 2.93 7.81 22.35
CA GLY A 245 2.22 8.24 21.15
C GLY A 245 3.03 9.12 20.20
N VAL A 246 4.34 9.28 20.47
CA VAL A 246 5.28 9.95 19.58
C VAL A 246 5.49 9.14 18.30
N HIS A 247 5.53 9.83 17.15
CA HIS A 247 5.75 9.20 15.85
C HIS A 247 6.46 10.14 14.86
N GLY A 248 6.97 9.57 13.76
CA GLY A 248 7.64 10.32 12.69
C GLY A 248 8.99 10.92 13.08
N ALA A 249 9.70 11.55 12.14
CA ALA A 249 11.01 12.15 12.44
C ALA A 249 10.89 13.40 13.33
N ALA A 250 11.78 13.50 14.32
CA ALA A 250 11.91 14.70 15.14
C ALA A 250 12.65 15.82 14.39
N VAL A 251 12.41 17.07 14.79
CA VAL A 251 13.17 18.23 14.31
C VAL A 251 13.93 18.83 15.49
N VAL A 252 15.23 19.04 15.33
CA VAL A 252 16.11 19.64 16.34
C VAL A 252 16.49 21.04 15.88
N MET A 253 16.22 22.04 16.72
CA MET A 253 16.59 23.44 16.48
C MET A 253 18.01 23.77 16.98
N PRO A 254 18.63 24.85 16.50
CA PRO A 254 19.98 25.26 16.93
C PRO A 254 20.12 25.54 18.43
N ASP A 255 19.04 25.94 19.09
CA ASP A 255 18.94 26.15 20.54
C ASP A 255 18.74 24.83 21.33
N ALA A 256 18.79 23.68 20.65
CA ALA A 256 18.54 22.34 21.18
C ALA A 256 17.08 22.05 21.59
N ALA A 257 16.12 22.92 21.23
CA ALA A 257 14.71 22.57 21.29
C ALA A 257 14.39 21.43 20.32
N VAL A 258 13.62 20.44 20.78
CA VAL A 258 13.25 19.26 19.98
C VAL A 258 11.75 19.24 19.77
N TYR A 259 11.34 19.12 18.51
CA TYR A 259 9.94 19.04 18.11
C TYR A 259 9.61 17.63 17.65
N VAL A 260 8.51 17.08 18.13
CA VAL A 260 8.01 15.74 17.79
C VAL A 260 6.51 15.76 17.49
N LEU A 261 6.05 14.86 16.62
CA LEU A 261 4.63 14.61 16.46
C LEU A 261 4.18 13.63 17.55
N CYS A 262 3.03 13.91 18.16
CA CYS A 262 2.41 13.06 19.17
C CYS A 262 0.90 13.03 18.93
N GLY A 263 0.41 11.93 18.35
CA GLY A 263 -0.94 11.88 17.80
C GLY A 263 -1.16 13.01 16.77
N PRO A 264 -2.21 13.84 16.91
CA PRO A 264 -2.48 14.96 16.01
C PRO A 264 -1.74 16.26 16.36
N ALA A 265 -0.93 16.26 17.43
CA ALA A 265 -0.26 17.44 17.98
C ALA A 265 1.24 17.47 17.64
N VAL A 266 1.81 18.67 17.60
CA VAL A 266 3.26 18.90 17.61
C VAL A 266 3.66 19.36 19.00
N VAL A 267 4.65 18.69 19.58
CA VAL A 267 5.14 18.95 20.94
C VAL A 267 6.58 19.41 20.87
N MET A 268 6.88 20.51 21.54
CA MET A 268 8.23 21.00 21.78
C MET A 268 8.71 20.51 23.15
N TRP A 269 9.96 20.03 23.19
CA TRP A 269 10.70 19.73 24.39
C TRP A 269 12.00 20.52 24.41
N HIS A 270 12.16 21.39 25.40
CA HIS A 270 13.35 22.22 25.58
C HIS A 270 13.60 22.44 27.07
N ASP A 271 14.81 22.12 27.56
CA ASP A 271 15.24 22.34 28.95
C ASP A 271 14.25 21.90 30.05
N GLY A 272 13.59 20.75 29.86
CA GLY A 272 12.64 20.20 30.84
C GLY A 272 11.21 20.74 30.72
N VAL A 273 10.97 21.61 29.74
CA VAL A 273 9.67 22.22 29.45
C VAL A 273 9.03 21.49 28.26
N LEU A 274 7.80 21.02 28.45
CA LEU A 274 6.98 20.34 27.45
C LEU A 274 5.82 21.25 27.07
N GLN A 275 5.72 21.62 25.81
CA GLN A 275 4.65 22.48 25.30
C GLN A 275 4.07 21.93 24.01
N ALA A 276 2.74 21.99 23.86
CA ALA A 276 2.09 21.75 22.58
C ALA A 276 2.15 23.04 21.76
N VAL A 277 2.66 22.97 20.53
CA VAL A 277 2.91 24.15 19.68
C VAL A 277 2.05 24.15 18.41
N GLY A 278 1.33 23.06 18.14
CA GLY A 278 0.46 22.94 16.98
C GLY A 278 -0.40 21.68 17.05
N GLY A 279 -1.48 21.63 16.27
CA GLY A 279 -2.37 20.48 16.27
C GLY A 279 -3.31 20.42 15.06
N GLY A 280 -4.12 19.35 14.99
CA GLY A 280 -5.02 19.11 13.87
C GLY A 280 -4.33 18.52 12.63
N PHE A 281 -3.22 17.83 12.85
CA PHE A 281 -2.48 17.08 11.85
C PHE A 281 -2.95 15.62 11.80
N ASP A 282 -2.83 14.99 10.63
CA ASP A 282 -3.12 13.57 10.46
C ASP A 282 -1.93 12.69 10.91
N ALA A 283 -2.16 11.38 10.96
CA ALA A 283 -1.17 10.40 11.38
C ALA A 283 0.03 10.27 10.43
N ASN A 284 -0.07 10.78 9.19
CA ASN A 284 0.99 10.71 8.19
C ASN A 284 1.79 12.02 8.08
N ALA A 285 1.54 12.97 8.98
CA ALA A 285 2.25 14.24 8.98
C ALA A 285 3.76 14.04 9.20
N SER A 286 4.56 14.96 8.64
CA SER A 286 6.01 14.99 8.82
C SER A 286 6.48 16.40 9.19
N LEU A 287 7.48 16.47 10.05
CA LEU A 287 8.09 17.73 10.48
C LEU A 287 9.24 18.12 9.56
N LEU A 288 9.38 19.42 9.32
CA LEU A 288 10.47 20.01 8.56
C LEU A 288 11.09 21.18 9.32
N SER A 289 12.42 21.26 9.32
CA SER A 289 13.14 22.46 9.74
C SER A 289 13.14 23.48 8.61
N GLY A 290 12.46 24.60 8.80
CA GLY A 290 12.38 25.70 7.85
C GLY A 290 13.70 26.45 7.66
N PRO A 291 13.78 27.31 6.62
CA PRO A 291 14.97 28.11 6.30
C PRO A 291 15.25 29.26 7.29
N ASP A 292 14.25 29.62 8.10
CA ASP A 292 14.23 30.72 9.06
C ASP A 292 14.14 30.21 10.52
N GLU A 293 14.64 29.00 10.77
CA GLU A 293 14.57 28.33 12.08
C GLU A 293 13.13 28.12 12.58
N SER A 294 12.13 28.20 11.70
CA SER A 294 10.75 27.86 12.01
C SER A 294 10.45 26.38 11.77
N VAL A 295 9.48 25.84 12.50
CA VAL A 295 9.02 24.46 12.34
C VAL A 295 7.84 24.42 11.39
N TRP A 296 7.90 23.50 10.44
CA TRP A 296 6.84 23.28 9.46
C TRP A 296 6.32 21.86 9.56
N VAL A 297 5.06 21.69 9.21
CA VAL A 297 4.37 20.40 9.18
C VAL A 297 3.82 20.18 7.78
N LEU A 298 4.30 19.14 7.10
CA LEU A 298 3.67 18.63 5.90
C LEU A 298 2.61 17.61 6.33
N SER A 299 1.37 17.84 5.92
CA SER A 299 0.20 17.03 6.28
C SER A 299 -0.66 16.78 5.04
N GLY A 300 -1.51 15.76 5.12
CA GLY A 300 -2.36 15.30 4.04
C GLY A 300 -1.79 14.05 3.38
N SER A 301 -2.69 13.14 3.02
CA SER A 301 -2.41 12.17 1.97
C SER A 301 -2.41 12.95 0.66
N GLY A 302 -1.26 13.10 0.00
CA GLY A 302 -1.29 13.22 -1.46
C GLY A 302 -2.17 12.08 -2.01
N ALA A 303 -2.91 12.32 -3.09
CA ALA A 303 -3.95 11.41 -3.58
C ALA A 303 -3.58 9.93 -3.35
N THR A 304 -4.34 9.23 -2.50
CA THR A 304 -4.34 7.77 -2.55
C THR A 304 -4.76 7.41 -3.96
N PHE A 305 -3.95 6.59 -4.63
CA PHE A 305 -4.29 6.05 -5.95
C PHE A 305 -5.75 5.57 -5.92
N GLY A 306 -6.65 6.24 -6.67
CA GLY A 306 -8.06 5.84 -6.81
C GLY A 306 -9.13 6.70 -6.12
N ALA A 307 -8.82 7.69 -5.28
CA ALA A 307 -9.85 8.55 -4.68
C ALA A 307 -10.02 9.87 -5.45
N GLY A 308 -11.08 9.99 -6.24
CA GLY A 308 -11.49 11.23 -6.95
C GLY A 308 -11.99 12.35 -6.04
N THR A 309 -11.35 12.59 -4.89
CA THR A 309 -11.69 13.69 -3.97
C THR A 309 -10.46 14.57 -3.79
N GLY A 310 -10.66 15.90 -3.86
CA GLY A 310 -9.64 16.95 -3.83
C GLY A 310 -8.74 16.95 -2.58
N SER A 311 -7.88 15.96 -2.46
CA SER A 311 -6.85 15.83 -1.44
C SER A 311 -5.70 16.77 -1.79
N THR A 312 -5.63 17.88 -1.06
CA THR A 312 -4.54 18.85 -1.16
C THR A 312 -3.54 18.55 -0.05
N LEU A 313 -2.29 18.31 -0.44
CA LEU A 313 -1.17 18.36 0.50
C LEU A 313 -1.17 19.74 1.16
N ALA A 314 -0.90 19.78 2.46
CA ALA A 314 -0.90 21.01 3.22
C ALA A 314 0.43 21.17 3.94
N LEU A 315 1.15 22.22 3.60
CA LEU A 315 2.34 22.63 4.29
C LEU A 315 1.98 23.74 5.26
N THR A 316 2.17 23.52 6.56
CA THR A 316 1.76 24.43 7.62
C THR A 316 2.98 24.93 8.37
N ARG A 317 3.21 26.25 8.41
CA ARG A 317 4.21 26.87 9.28
C ARG A 317 3.61 27.05 10.67
N LEU A 318 4.31 26.57 11.68
CA LEU A 318 3.97 26.84 13.08
C LEU A 318 4.50 28.24 13.45
N GLY A 319 3.64 29.07 14.04
CA GLY A 319 4.02 30.37 14.59
C GLY A 319 4.47 30.28 16.05
N ASP A 320 4.67 31.45 16.66
CA ASP A 320 5.18 31.56 18.04
C ASP A 320 4.13 31.18 19.10
N GLN A 321 2.84 31.15 18.73
CA GLN A 321 1.73 30.81 19.61
C GLN A 321 0.78 29.80 18.96
N VAL A 322 0.16 28.96 19.78
CA VAL A 322 -0.86 28.02 19.31
C VAL A 322 -2.04 28.79 18.70
N GLY A 323 -2.36 28.45 17.46
CA GLY A 323 -3.39 29.14 16.68
C GLY A 323 -2.83 30.16 15.67
N ASP A 324 -1.55 30.53 15.77
CA ASP A 324 -0.84 31.35 14.76
C ASP A 324 -0.18 30.45 13.68
N GLN A 325 -0.98 29.59 13.04
CA GLN A 325 -0.48 28.65 12.05
C GLN A 325 -0.79 29.13 10.63
N GLN A 326 0.23 29.20 9.78
CA GLN A 326 0.06 29.60 8.38
C GLN A 326 0.04 28.36 7.48
N ARG A 327 -1.09 28.10 6.82
CA ARG A 327 -1.27 26.91 5.98
C ARG A 327 -1.23 27.24 4.49
N PHE A 328 -0.47 26.44 3.74
CA PHE A 328 -0.34 26.50 2.29
C PHE A 328 -0.89 25.20 1.68
N SER A 329 -1.84 25.31 0.75
CA SER A 329 -2.34 24.17 -0.02
C SER A 329 -1.44 23.91 -1.21
N ILE A 330 -0.83 22.74 -1.24
CA ILE A 330 0.05 22.26 -2.30
C ILE A 330 -0.76 21.39 -3.26
N ALA A 331 -0.82 21.80 -4.52
CA ALA A 331 -1.36 20.97 -5.59
C ALA A 331 -0.28 20.04 -6.11
N PHE A 332 -0.38 18.75 -5.78
CA PHE A 332 0.55 17.72 -6.26
C PHE A 332 -0.13 16.35 -6.31
N ASP A 333 -0.15 15.76 -7.51
CA ASP A 333 -0.92 14.54 -7.85
C ASP A 333 -0.06 13.27 -7.68
N ALA A 334 0.50 13.09 -6.48
CA ALA A 334 1.25 11.89 -6.11
C ALA A 334 1.26 11.69 -4.59
N ALA A 335 1.38 10.44 -4.15
CA ALA A 335 1.60 10.11 -2.74
C ALA A 335 2.97 10.64 -2.30
N VAL A 336 2.98 11.50 -1.28
CA VAL A 336 4.19 12.09 -0.71
C VAL A 336 4.41 11.52 0.70
N ARG A 337 5.65 11.13 1.00
CA ARG A 337 6.03 10.61 2.33
C ARG A 337 6.77 11.64 3.16
N SER A 338 7.69 12.37 2.52
CA SER A 338 8.54 13.33 3.21
C SER A 338 8.97 14.45 2.26
N ALA A 339 9.45 15.54 2.84
CA ALA A 339 9.96 16.67 2.08
C ALA A 339 11.11 17.35 2.82
N VAL A 340 11.92 18.11 2.08
CA VAL A 340 13.09 18.79 2.64
C VAL A 340 13.32 20.15 1.99
N TRP A 341 13.63 21.14 2.81
CA TRP A 341 14.00 22.48 2.33
C TRP A 341 15.35 22.47 1.63
N LEU A 342 15.40 23.09 0.46
CA LEU A 342 16.61 23.23 -0.36
C LEU A 342 17.31 24.55 -0.03
N ASP A 343 16.66 25.66 -0.35
CA ASP A 343 17.14 27.03 -0.17
C ASP A 343 16.00 28.04 -0.39
N GLY A 344 16.08 29.20 0.26
CA GLY A 344 15.00 30.19 0.22
C GLY A 344 13.66 29.56 0.63
N ARG A 345 12.61 29.77 -0.16
CA ARG A 345 11.31 29.12 0.00
C ARG A 345 11.09 27.94 -0.95
N ARG A 346 12.17 27.25 -1.33
CA ARG A 346 12.14 26.05 -2.18
C ARG A 346 12.33 24.78 -1.38
N PHE A 347 11.54 23.77 -1.67
CA PHE A 347 11.64 22.44 -1.04
C PHE A 347 11.42 21.32 -2.05
N LEU A 348 12.01 20.16 -1.79
CA LEU A 348 11.80 18.94 -2.55
C LEU A 348 10.74 18.08 -1.86
N LEU A 349 9.70 17.71 -2.60
CA LEU A 349 8.71 16.70 -2.24
C LEU A 349 9.19 15.33 -2.72
N SER A 350 9.30 14.35 -1.82
CA SER A 350 9.56 12.96 -2.20
C SER A 350 8.27 12.18 -2.40
N ALA A 351 8.06 11.75 -3.64
CA ALA A 351 6.87 11.03 -4.08
C ALA A 351 7.21 9.74 -4.85
N SER A 352 6.24 8.84 -4.94
CA SER A 352 6.36 7.58 -5.68
C SER A 352 6.68 7.83 -7.16
N GLY A 353 7.88 7.43 -7.59
CA GLY A 353 8.34 7.53 -8.99
C GLY A 353 8.68 8.93 -9.50
N HIS A 354 8.16 10.01 -8.89
CA HIS A 354 8.43 11.39 -9.31
C HIS A 354 8.47 12.32 -8.10
N SER A 355 9.67 12.78 -7.73
CA SER A 355 9.83 13.86 -6.75
C SER A 355 9.68 15.22 -7.46
N ALA A 356 9.31 16.27 -6.73
CA ALA A 356 9.15 17.60 -7.34
C ALA A 356 9.73 18.69 -6.46
N VAL A 357 10.31 19.71 -7.10
CA VAL A 357 10.76 20.93 -6.40
C VAL A 357 9.62 21.94 -6.45
N VAL A 358 9.19 22.41 -5.29
CA VAL A 358 8.17 23.45 -5.15
C VAL A 358 8.84 24.73 -4.66
N ASP A 359 8.52 25.85 -5.31
CA ASP A 359 8.98 27.18 -4.93
C ASP A 359 7.79 28.04 -4.52
N LEU A 360 7.65 28.30 -3.20
CA LEU A 360 6.51 29.05 -2.68
C LEU A 360 6.51 30.53 -3.10
N ASP A 361 7.64 31.08 -3.55
CA ASP A 361 7.69 32.44 -4.08
C ASP A 361 7.11 32.51 -5.51
N VAL A 362 7.10 31.39 -6.23
CA VAL A 362 6.51 31.26 -7.58
C VAL A 362 5.05 30.83 -7.50
N GLY A 363 4.71 29.91 -6.60
CA GLY A 363 3.33 29.46 -6.38
C GLY A 363 3.23 28.20 -5.52
N THR A 364 2.00 27.82 -5.15
CA THR A 364 1.76 26.63 -4.32
C THR A 364 1.46 25.37 -5.14
N SER A 365 1.97 25.29 -6.37
CA SER A 365 1.82 24.14 -7.28
C SER A 365 3.19 23.64 -7.68
N ALA A 366 3.35 22.32 -7.82
CA ALA A 366 4.62 21.69 -8.21
C ALA A 366 4.97 21.83 -9.72
N GLY A 367 4.46 22.87 -10.40
CA GLY A 367 4.68 23.08 -11.84
C GLY A 367 4.06 22.00 -12.75
N GLY A 368 4.38 22.03 -14.04
CA GLY A 368 4.05 20.97 -15.00
C GLY A 368 4.98 19.75 -14.86
N ARG A 369 4.67 18.61 -15.48
CA ARG A 369 5.51 17.37 -15.40
C ARG A 369 6.96 17.57 -15.88
N GLU A 370 7.21 18.61 -16.66
CA GLU A 370 8.55 19.05 -17.08
C GLU A 370 9.44 19.62 -15.96
N ASP A 371 8.84 19.97 -14.82
CA ASP A 371 9.53 20.49 -13.63
C ASP A 371 9.87 19.43 -12.59
N TRP A 372 9.51 18.16 -12.85
CA TRP A 372 9.68 17.06 -11.91
C TRP A 372 11.08 16.48 -11.97
N VAL A 373 11.56 15.99 -10.82
CA VAL A 373 12.85 15.30 -10.68
C VAL A 373 12.56 13.80 -10.58
N VAL A 374 12.98 13.06 -11.60
CA VAL A 374 12.83 11.60 -11.62
C VAL A 374 13.65 11.02 -10.48
N THR A 375 12.98 10.32 -9.57
CA THR A 375 13.61 9.57 -8.49
C THR A 375 13.29 8.09 -8.67
N PRO A 376 14.30 7.21 -8.69
CA PRO A 376 14.12 5.79 -8.99
C PRO A 376 13.40 5.00 -7.90
N VAL A 377 13.23 5.57 -6.70
CA VAL A 377 12.45 4.97 -5.62
C VAL A 377 10.97 4.88 -6.00
N SER A 378 10.46 3.65 -6.10
CA SER A 378 9.08 3.37 -6.53
C SER A 378 8.04 3.74 -5.49
N TYR A 379 8.43 3.79 -4.22
CA TYR A 379 7.60 4.23 -3.10
C TYR A 379 8.13 5.54 -2.53
N PRO A 380 7.26 6.39 -1.95
CA PRO A 380 7.67 7.71 -1.56
C PRO A 380 8.70 7.60 -0.42
N GLY A 381 9.89 8.14 -0.67
CA GLY A 381 11.07 7.89 0.15
C GLY A 381 11.16 8.80 1.37
N HIS A 382 12.00 8.42 2.32
CA HIS A 382 12.52 9.29 3.36
C HIS A 382 13.65 10.13 2.77
N VAL A 383 13.61 11.45 3.00
CA VAL A 383 14.65 12.37 2.52
C VAL A 383 15.49 12.92 3.64
N ALA A 384 16.77 13.14 3.34
CA ALA A 384 17.69 13.87 4.21
C ALA A 384 18.43 14.93 3.39
N ARG A 385 18.55 16.14 3.96
CA ARG A 385 19.30 17.22 3.31
C ARG A 385 20.79 16.89 3.31
N GLY A 386 21.35 16.77 2.11
CA GLY A 386 22.79 16.82 1.90
C GLY A 386 23.28 18.25 1.69
N GLY A 387 24.59 18.46 1.79
CA GLY A 387 25.20 19.76 1.52
C GLY A 387 25.04 20.20 0.06
N ARG A 388 25.05 21.53 -0.18
CA ARG A 388 25.11 22.16 -1.52
C ARG A 388 23.96 21.82 -2.49
N GLY A 389 22.74 21.61 -1.99
CA GLY A 389 21.55 21.38 -2.83
C GLY A 389 21.38 19.93 -3.29
N VAL A 390 22.16 19.01 -2.72
CA VAL A 390 22.00 17.56 -2.87
C VAL A 390 21.08 17.05 -1.77
N VAL A 391 20.16 16.15 -2.11
CA VAL A 391 19.26 15.49 -1.17
C VAL A 391 19.50 13.99 -1.25
N LEU A 392 19.63 13.32 -0.12
CA LEU A 392 19.58 11.86 -0.08
C LEU A 392 18.12 11.42 -0.01
N VAL A 393 17.77 10.40 -0.79
CA VAL A 393 16.44 9.80 -0.84
C VAL A 393 16.58 8.30 -0.64
N ALA A 394 15.92 7.77 0.38
CA ALA A 394 15.83 6.33 0.65
C ALA A 394 14.39 5.86 0.47
N GLY A 395 14.15 4.85 -0.35
CA GLY A 395 12.83 4.29 -0.56
C GLY A 395 12.89 2.81 -0.90
N ARG A 396 11.74 2.13 -0.81
CA ARG A 396 11.65 0.73 -1.25
C ARG A 396 11.88 0.66 -2.76
N ALA A 397 12.69 -0.32 -3.16
CA ALA A 397 12.91 -0.65 -4.56
C ALA A 397 11.60 -1.10 -5.21
N GLY A 398 11.45 -0.88 -6.53
CA GLY A 398 10.29 -1.35 -7.30
C GLY A 398 10.12 -2.87 -7.35
N SER A 399 11.18 -3.62 -7.02
CA SER A 399 11.18 -5.08 -6.87
C SER A 399 10.52 -5.58 -5.58
N GLY A 400 10.10 -4.69 -4.67
CA GLY A 400 9.50 -5.04 -3.38
C GLY A 400 10.50 -5.52 -2.32
N ILE A 401 11.72 -5.88 -2.73
CA ILE A 401 12.81 -6.40 -1.88
C ILE A 401 13.97 -5.41 -1.92
N GLY A 402 14.25 -4.79 -0.78
CA GLY A 402 15.38 -3.89 -0.61
C GLY A 402 14.99 -2.41 -0.63
N VAL A 403 15.89 -1.63 -0.06
CA VAL A 403 15.87 -0.19 0.06
C VAL A 403 16.94 0.37 -0.85
N GLU A 404 16.52 1.22 -1.78
CA GLU A 404 17.40 1.97 -2.66
C GLU A 404 17.69 3.33 -2.04
N LEU A 405 18.96 3.69 -2.01
CA LEU A 405 19.45 4.99 -1.57
C LEU A 405 20.05 5.73 -2.76
N HIS A 406 19.56 6.94 -3.00
CA HIS A 406 20.00 7.81 -4.10
C HIS A 406 20.37 9.20 -3.60
N THR A 407 21.32 9.84 -4.26
CA THR A 407 21.48 11.29 -4.21
C THR A 407 20.65 11.92 -5.31
N VAL A 408 20.03 13.05 -5.00
CA VAL A 408 19.26 13.88 -5.94
C VAL A 408 19.84 15.28 -5.90
N ASN A 409 20.35 15.76 -7.02
CA ASN A 409 20.77 17.15 -7.16
C ASN A 409 19.58 17.95 -7.69
N ALA A 410 18.98 18.77 -6.82
CA ALA A 410 17.77 19.51 -7.16
C ALA A 410 18.03 20.62 -8.22
N ALA A 411 19.26 21.12 -8.33
CA ALA A 411 19.63 22.16 -9.29
C ALA A 411 19.80 21.59 -10.71
N THR A 412 20.45 20.43 -10.84
CA THR A 412 20.65 19.76 -12.13
C THR A 412 19.53 18.79 -12.49
N ARG A 413 18.62 18.51 -11.54
CA ARG A 413 17.53 17.52 -11.65
C ARG A 413 18.03 16.10 -11.97
N THR A 414 19.24 15.77 -11.54
CA THR A 414 19.86 14.45 -11.73
C THR A 414 19.83 13.66 -10.44
N ASN A 415 19.79 12.33 -10.55
CA ASN A 415 19.97 11.44 -9.41
C ASN A 415 21.10 10.43 -9.67
N TYR A 416 21.74 9.96 -8.61
CA TYR A 416 22.79 8.94 -8.66
C TYR A 416 22.57 7.88 -7.58
N PRO A 417 22.72 6.59 -7.89
CA PRO A 417 22.66 5.52 -6.88
C PRO A 417 23.78 5.69 -5.84
N VAL A 418 23.50 5.23 -4.63
CA VAL A 418 24.45 5.23 -3.49
C VAL A 418 24.61 3.83 -2.94
N ALA A 419 23.50 3.20 -2.59
CA ALA A 419 23.48 1.84 -2.04
C ALA A 419 22.12 1.18 -2.25
N GLU A 420 22.13 -0.13 -2.35
CA GLU A 420 20.96 -1.01 -2.29
C GLU A 420 21.13 -1.91 -1.05
N VAL A 421 20.18 -1.82 -0.12
CA VAL A 421 20.26 -2.47 1.19
C VAL A 421 19.06 -3.39 1.36
N GLN A 422 19.26 -4.65 1.73
CA GLN A 422 18.16 -5.61 1.89
C GLN A 422 17.42 -5.41 3.23
N LEU A 423 16.54 -4.40 3.27
CA LEU A 423 15.62 -4.07 4.35
C LEU A 423 14.17 -4.14 3.82
N GLY A 424 13.22 -4.52 4.68
CA GLY A 424 11.79 -4.61 4.33
C GLY A 424 11.07 -3.26 4.33
N GLU A 425 11.53 -2.31 5.14
CA GLU A 425 10.95 -0.97 5.25
C GLU A 425 12.02 0.08 5.58
N VAL A 426 11.79 1.33 5.16
CA VAL A 426 12.53 2.52 5.60
C VAL A 426 11.71 3.23 6.67
N LEU A 427 12.26 3.35 7.87
CA LEU A 427 11.62 4.03 9.00
C LEU A 427 12.19 5.45 9.19
N GLY A 428 13.40 5.72 8.71
CA GLY A 428 14.00 7.04 8.80
C GLY A 428 15.31 7.16 8.03
N LEU A 429 15.61 8.39 7.59
CA LEU A 429 16.88 8.75 6.97
C LEU A 429 17.34 10.08 7.55
N ALA A 430 18.58 10.15 8.03
CA ALA A 430 19.15 11.37 8.58
C ALA A 430 20.57 11.59 8.06
N GLN A 431 20.88 12.85 7.73
CA GLN A 431 22.23 13.30 7.38
C GLN A 431 22.39 14.76 7.84
N ARG A 432 23.63 15.15 8.13
CA ARG A 432 23.98 16.53 8.43
C ARG A 432 23.85 17.43 7.19
N PRO A 433 23.34 18.66 7.34
CA PRO A 433 23.35 19.65 6.26
C PRO A 433 24.74 19.96 5.73
N GLU A 434 25.78 19.89 6.58
CA GLU A 434 27.18 20.11 6.20
C GLU A 434 27.80 18.92 5.43
N GLY A 435 27.09 17.79 5.32
CA GLY A 435 27.60 16.51 4.83
C GLY A 435 28.22 15.63 5.92
N GLY A 436 28.68 14.44 5.54
CA GLY A 436 29.20 13.42 6.45
C GLY A 436 28.43 12.10 6.35
N PRO A 437 28.57 11.18 7.33
CA PRO A 437 27.84 9.91 7.31
C PRO A 437 26.33 10.14 7.25
N ALA A 438 25.65 9.35 6.45
CA ALA A 438 24.20 9.24 6.45
C ALA A 438 23.80 8.03 7.29
N TYR A 439 22.71 8.16 8.04
CA TYR A 439 22.17 7.08 8.85
C TYR A 439 20.81 6.67 8.33
N LEU A 440 20.69 5.39 8.00
CA LEU A 440 19.47 4.76 7.51
C LEU A 440 18.90 3.88 8.61
N LEU A 441 17.68 4.17 9.04
CA LEU A 441 16.90 3.34 9.92
C LEU A 441 15.88 2.56 9.08
N GLY A 442 15.96 1.24 9.13
CA GLY A 442 14.97 0.37 8.49
C GLY A 442 14.66 -0.84 9.35
N ALA A 443 13.87 -1.76 8.80
CA ALA A 443 13.53 -3.02 9.46
C ALA A 443 13.98 -4.21 8.60
N LEU A 444 14.50 -5.25 9.23
CA LEU A 444 14.75 -6.52 8.55
C LEU A 444 13.42 -7.15 8.13
N PRO A 445 13.37 -7.76 6.94
CA PRO A 445 12.26 -8.62 6.58
C PRO A 445 12.28 -9.87 7.49
N THR A 446 11.17 -10.14 8.18
CA THR A 446 11.03 -11.30 9.08
C THR A 446 9.65 -11.92 8.96
N ASN A 447 9.57 -13.24 9.15
CA ASN A 447 8.31 -13.99 9.17
C ASN A 447 7.51 -13.84 10.47
N ASP A 448 8.07 -13.16 11.47
CA ASP A 448 7.43 -12.92 12.76
C ASP A 448 6.33 -11.85 12.63
N ILE A 449 5.10 -12.31 12.35
CA ILE A 449 3.92 -11.44 12.22
C ILE A 449 3.75 -10.63 13.52
N GLY A 450 3.94 -9.32 13.44
CA GLY A 450 3.77 -8.41 14.57
C GLY A 450 5.05 -8.06 15.33
N MET A 451 6.22 -8.56 14.93
CA MET A 451 7.51 -8.12 15.47
C MET A 451 8.30 -7.35 14.41
N LEU A 452 8.83 -6.19 14.78
CA LEU A 452 9.72 -5.40 13.94
C LEU A 452 11.16 -5.67 14.40
N HIS A 453 12.06 -5.93 13.45
CA HIS A 453 13.49 -6.11 13.70
C HIS A 453 14.27 -4.92 13.13
N PRO A 454 14.24 -3.76 13.81
CA PRO A 454 14.88 -2.55 13.32
C PRO A 454 16.41 -2.69 13.23
N VAL A 455 16.97 -1.99 12.26
CA VAL A 455 18.41 -1.90 12.00
C VAL A 455 18.76 -0.45 11.68
N LEU A 456 19.76 0.06 12.39
CA LEU A 456 20.39 1.34 12.09
C LEU A 456 21.68 1.07 11.34
N MET A 457 21.83 1.68 10.17
CA MET A 457 23.01 1.55 9.33
C MET A 457 23.68 2.90 9.14
N GLU A 458 25.01 2.91 9.22
CA GLU A 458 25.86 4.05 8.88
C GLU A 458 26.39 3.88 7.47
N ILE A 459 26.23 4.93 6.65
CA ILE A 459 26.66 4.99 5.26
C ILE A 459 27.68 6.13 5.14
N THR A 460 28.91 5.77 4.82
CA THR A 460 30.06 6.66 4.72
C THR A 460 30.64 6.61 3.32
N GLY A 461 31.34 7.68 2.91
CA GLY A 461 31.99 7.76 1.60
C GLY A 461 31.70 9.07 0.88
N HIS A 462 32.27 9.22 -0.31
CA HIS A 462 32.04 10.39 -1.15
C HIS A 462 30.76 10.18 -1.95
N PHE A 463 29.67 10.79 -1.52
CA PHE A 463 28.44 10.76 -2.30
C PHE A 463 28.68 11.44 -3.68
N PRO A 464 28.32 10.80 -4.81
CA PRO A 464 28.72 11.20 -6.17
C PRO A 464 28.42 12.66 -6.54
N ALA A 465 27.39 13.26 -5.92
CA ALA A 465 26.97 14.63 -6.21
C ALA A 465 27.75 15.73 -5.43
N THR A 466 28.70 15.36 -4.56
CA THR A 466 29.43 16.31 -3.69
C THR A 466 30.77 16.79 -4.26
N SER A 467 31.28 16.13 -5.30
CA SER A 467 32.56 16.43 -5.92
C SER A 467 32.37 17.39 -7.10
N ALA A 468 32.90 18.60 -6.96
CA ALA A 468 33.17 19.45 -8.11
C ALA A 468 34.33 18.83 -8.91
N ALA A 469 34.00 17.88 -9.78
CA ALA A 469 34.85 17.50 -10.88
C ALA A 469 33.98 17.49 -12.13
N VAL A 470 34.36 18.31 -13.10
CA VAL A 470 33.93 18.23 -14.49
C VAL A 470 34.49 16.90 -15.01
N GLU A 471 33.83 15.80 -14.67
CA GLU A 471 34.01 14.51 -15.32
C GLU A 471 32.81 14.27 -16.21
N GLU A 472 33.13 13.79 -17.40
CA GLU A 472 32.28 13.74 -18.58
C GLU A 472 30.87 13.27 -18.24
N GLN A 473 29.90 14.02 -18.77
CA GLN A 473 28.50 13.64 -18.83
C GLN A 473 28.40 12.11 -19.01
N PRO A 474 27.73 11.35 -18.13
CA PRO A 474 27.15 10.09 -18.59
C PRO A 474 26.31 10.47 -19.82
N PRO A 475 26.37 9.70 -20.92
CA PRO A 475 25.78 10.13 -22.18
C PRO A 475 24.38 10.61 -21.88
N VAL A 476 24.12 11.88 -22.18
CA VAL A 476 22.77 12.45 -22.25
C VAL A 476 21.92 11.34 -22.87
N PRO A 477 20.81 10.88 -22.22
CA PRO A 477 19.98 9.83 -22.80
C PRO A 477 19.78 10.20 -24.26
N ALA A 478 20.28 9.33 -25.14
CA ALA A 478 20.62 9.67 -26.52
C ALA A 478 19.56 10.63 -27.06
N ALA A 479 19.95 11.87 -27.36
CA ALA A 479 19.06 12.98 -27.69
C ALA A 479 17.84 12.42 -28.43
N ASP A 480 16.65 12.44 -27.80
CA ASP A 480 15.46 11.73 -28.29
C ASP A 480 15.39 11.90 -29.81
N LEU A 481 15.76 10.84 -30.54
CA LEU A 481 15.97 10.87 -31.99
C LEU A 481 14.70 11.33 -32.71
N TYR A 482 13.57 11.19 -32.03
CA TYR A 482 12.23 11.53 -32.49
C TYR A 482 11.77 12.93 -32.06
N THR A 483 12.45 13.63 -31.14
CA THR A 483 12.13 15.01 -30.76
C THR A 483 12.18 15.94 -31.97
N VAL A 484 13.20 15.82 -32.82
CA VAL A 484 13.33 16.65 -34.03
C VAL A 484 12.27 16.28 -35.06
N VAL A 485 11.91 15.00 -35.18
CA VAL A 485 10.81 14.54 -36.05
C VAL A 485 9.49 15.13 -35.59
N ARG A 486 9.19 15.10 -34.28
CA ARG A 486 7.98 15.67 -33.69
C ARG A 486 7.90 17.20 -33.86
N ARG A 487 9.02 17.92 -33.71
CA ARG A 487 9.08 19.37 -33.94
C ARG A 487 8.86 19.76 -35.40
N GLN A 488 9.22 18.89 -36.33
CA GLN A 488 9.05 19.10 -37.78
C GLN A 488 7.77 18.46 -38.33
N ALA A 489 6.94 17.87 -37.47
CA ALA A 489 5.67 17.26 -37.83
C ALA A 489 4.74 18.30 -38.46
N ARG A 490 4.27 18.01 -39.67
CA ARG A 490 3.39 18.90 -40.47
C ARG A 490 2.23 18.15 -41.11
N GLY A 491 2.11 16.85 -40.87
CA GLY A 491 1.14 15.98 -41.54
C GLY A 491 1.40 15.81 -43.03
N VAL A 492 2.65 15.93 -43.48
CA VAL A 492 3.05 15.87 -44.89
C VAL A 492 3.73 14.55 -45.20
N LYS A 493 3.01 13.63 -45.85
CA LYS A 493 3.53 12.29 -46.21
C LYS A 493 4.84 12.34 -47.01
N LYS A 494 5.06 13.37 -47.83
CA LYS A 494 6.27 13.52 -48.65
C LYS A 494 7.54 13.70 -47.82
N ASP A 495 7.44 14.04 -46.55
CA ASP A 495 8.57 14.19 -45.64
C ASP A 495 9.14 12.84 -45.19
N TYR A 496 8.44 11.74 -45.49
CA TYR A 496 8.84 10.38 -45.16
C TYR A 496 9.13 9.57 -46.44
N ALA A 497 10.28 8.91 -46.48
CA ALA A 497 10.63 7.92 -47.49
C ALA A 497 10.24 6.54 -46.97
N LEU A 498 9.16 5.95 -47.50
CA LEU A 498 8.65 4.66 -47.04
C LEU A 498 9.36 3.53 -47.78
N GLU A 499 9.69 2.48 -47.04
CA GLU A 499 10.12 1.22 -47.62
C GLU A 499 9.01 0.56 -48.45
N THR A 500 9.43 -0.16 -49.49
CA THR A 500 8.51 -0.73 -50.49
C THR A 500 7.59 -1.79 -49.88
N PHE A 501 8.16 -2.61 -48.99
CA PHE A 501 7.46 -3.70 -48.32
C PHE A 501 7.05 -3.28 -46.90
N PRO A 502 5.92 -3.79 -46.39
CA PRO A 502 5.54 -3.59 -45.00
C PRO A 502 6.49 -4.35 -44.07
N LEU A 503 6.52 -3.93 -42.80
CA LEU A 503 7.24 -4.66 -41.76
C LEU A 503 6.68 -6.10 -41.63
N PRO A 504 7.51 -7.09 -41.28
CA PRO A 504 7.04 -8.44 -40.94
C PRO A 504 5.95 -8.38 -39.85
N GLY A 505 4.79 -8.97 -40.09
CA GLY A 505 3.63 -8.89 -39.16
C GLY A 505 2.89 -7.54 -39.17
N GLY A 506 3.36 -6.55 -39.95
CA GLY A 506 2.79 -5.20 -40.03
C GLY A 506 1.50 -5.08 -40.83
N GLU A 507 0.98 -6.17 -41.40
CA GLU A 507 -0.28 -6.20 -42.18
C GLU A 507 -1.51 -6.58 -41.32
N GLY A 508 -1.78 -5.87 -40.23
CA GLY A 508 -2.93 -6.13 -39.35
C GLY A 508 -4.32 -5.80 -39.93
N GLY A 509 -5.39 -6.10 -39.21
CA GLY A 509 -6.78 -5.88 -39.67
C GLY A 509 -7.18 -4.41 -39.90
N MET A 510 -6.39 -3.45 -39.38
CA MET A 510 -6.75 -2.02 -39.34
C MET A 510 -5.88 -1.13 -40.24
N GLY A 511 -4.62 -1.53 -40.47
CA GLY A 511 -3.64 -0.73 -41.20
C GLY A 511 -2.44 -1.57 -41.65
N ILE A 512 -1.53 -0.93 -42.37
CA ILE A 512 -0.26 -1.49 -42.82
C ILE A 512 0.85 -0.63 -42.24
N VAL A 513 1.81 -1.24 -41.55
CA VAL A 513 2.99 -0.54 -41.01
C VAL A 513 4.17 -0.74 -41.94
N HIS A 514 4.80 0.36 -42.33
CA HIS A 514 6.04 0.39 -43.11
C HIS A 514 7.17 0.96 -42.26
N GLU A 515 8.39 0.47 -42.47
CA GLU A 515 9.56 1.27 -42.13
C GLU A 515 9.59 2.51 -43.01
N ALA A 516 9.96 3.65 -42.43
CA ALA A 516 10.17 4.88 -43.19
C ALA A 516 11.33 5.68 -42.61
N VAL A 517 11.92 6.54 -43.44
CA VAL A 517 12.96 7.48 -43.02
C VAL A 517 12.40 8.89 -43.12
N HIS A 518 12.44 9.64 -42.02
CA HIS A 518 12.13 11.07 -42.03
C HIS A 518 13.25 11.82 -42.76
N LYS A 519 12.96 12.36 -43.95
CA LYS A 519 13.99 12.83 -44.89
C LYS A 519 14.88 13.95 -44.35
N ALA A 520 14.32 14.83 -43.52
CA ALA A 520 15.07 15.97 -42.99
C ALA A 520 16.07 15.57 -41.89
N THR A 521 15.73 14.57 -41.07
CA THR A 521 16.57 14.14 -39.93
C THR A 521 17.31 12.83 -40.18
N GLN A 522 16.95 12.11 -41.25
CA GLN A 522 17.39 10.73 -41.52
C GLN A 522 17.02 9.74 -40.40
N THR A 523 16.05 10.09 -39.54
CA THR A 523 15.57 9.20 -38.47
C THR A 523 14.67 8.11 -39.04
N VAL A 524 14.96 6.85 -38.70
CA VAL A 524 14.09 5.70 -39.02
C VAL A 524 12.87 5.71 -38.10
N VAL A 525 11.68 5.54 -38.65
CA VAL A 525 10.38 5.60 -37.96
C VAL A 525 9.45 4.50 -38.47
N ALA A 526 8.43 4.15 -37.69
CA ALA A 526 7.34 3.29 -38.13
C ALA A 526 6.19 4.14 -38.68
N PHE A 527 5.78 3.86 -39.92
CA PHE A 527 4.72 4.58 -40.65
C PHE A 527 3.49 3.69 -40.81
N LYS A 528 2.42 3.93 -40.03
CA LYS A 528 1.15 3.18 -40.10
C LYS A 528 0.18 3.89 -41.03
N LYS A 529 -0.33 3.19 -42.04
CA LYS A 529 -1.35 3.71 -42.99
C LYS A 529 -2.61 2.85 -42.98
N ALA A 530 -3.78 3.45 -43.20
CA ALA A 530 -5.02 2.70 -43.30
C ALA A 530 -5.01 1.79 -44.54
N LYS A 531 -5.54 0.56 -44.41
CA LYS A 531 -5.66 -0.39 -45.55
C LYS A 531 -6.62 0.11 -46.64
N SER A 532 -7.61 0.90 -46.26
CA SER A 532 -8.51 1.62 -47.18
C SER A 532 -9.06 2.87 -46.50
N LEU A 533 -9.54 3.83 -47.28
CA LEU A 533 -10.14 5.07 -46.79
C LEU A 533 -11.62 4.91 -46.38
N ARG A 534 -12.03 3.70 -46.00
CA ARG A 534 -13.37 3.47 -45.45
C ARG A 534 -13.45 4.10 -44.08
N GLU A 535 -14.56 4.81 -43.82
CA GLU A 535 -14.81 5.56 -42.57
C GLU A 535 -14.51 4.75 -41.30
N LYS A 536 -14.86 3.46 -41.27
CA LYS A 536 -14.57 2.58 -40.13
C LYS A 536 -13.07 2.44 -39.83
N LEU A 537 -12.20 2.42 -40.85
CA LEU A 537 -10.76 2.24 -40.64
C LEU A 537 -10.06 3.56 -40.31
N THR A 538 -10.48 4.66 -40.94
CA THR A 538 -9.97 6.00 -40.62
C THR A 538 -10.42 6.46 -39.23
N ALA A 539 -11.63 6.10 -38.79
CA ALA A 539 -12.09 6.37 -37.42
C ALA A 539 -11.24 5.65 -36.35
N ARG A 540 -10.75 4.45 -36.64
CA ARG A 540 -9.83 3.73 -35.75
C ARG A 540 -8.45 4.38 -35.70
N MET A 541 -7.95 4.82 -36.86
CA MET A 541 -6.70 5.58 -36.94
C MET A 541 -6.79 6.89 -36.16
N LEU A 542 -7.92 7.58 -36.28
CA LEU A 542 -8.20 8.81 -35.53
C LEU A 542 -8.23 8.54 -34.02
N CYS A 543 -8.93 7.48 -33.59
CA CYS A 543 -8.98 7.09 -32.18
C CYS A 543 -7.57 6.85 -31.61
N GLU A 544 -6.70 6.17 -32.37
CA GLU A 544 -5.33 5.91 -31.95
C GLU A 544 -4.50 7.20 -31.83
N ILE A 545 -4.65 8.14 -32.77
CA ILE A 545 -4.02 9.46 -32.71
C ILE A 545 -4.53 10.26 -31.49
N GLU A 546 -5.84 10.30 -31.28
CA GLU A 546 -6.46 11.05 -30.18
C GLU A 546 -6.04 10.52 -28.81
N VAL A 547 -6.02 9.19 -28.65
CA VAL A 547 -5.59 8.55 -27.40
C VAL A 547 -4.10 8.77 -27.15
N ALA A 548 -3.25 8.60 -28.17
CA ALA A 548 -1.82 8.85 -28.04
C ALA A 548 -1.51 10.33 -27.73
N GLN A 549 -2.32 11.27 -28.22
CA GLN A 549 -2.23 12.69 -27.85
C GLN A 549 -2.69 12.95 -26.42
N ALA A 550 -3.83 12.37 -26.01
CA ALA A 550 -4.38 12.54 -24.67
C ALA A 550 -3.48 11.92 -23.58
N LEU A 551 -2.76 10.85 -23.92
CA LEU A 551 -1.84 10.13 -23.05
C LEU A 551 -0.36 10.46 -23.33
N GLY A 552 -0.08 11.53 -24.07
CA GLY A 552 1.26 11.82 -24.61
C GLY A 552 2.38 12.00 -23.58
N ASP A 553 2.02 12.25 -22.31
CA ASP A 553 2.95 12.38 -21.19
C ASP A 553 3.26 11.04 -20.50
N ASN A 554 2.55 9.97 -20.84
CA ASN A 554 2.80 8.64 -20.29
C ASN A 554 3.89 7.95 -21.12
N ARG A 555 5.06 7.71 -20.50
CA ARG A 555 6.16 7.03 -21.20
C ARG A 555 5.71 5.68 -21.74
N HIS A 556 4.93 4.90 -21.01
CA HIS A 556 4.50 3.55 -21.38
C HIS A 556 3.38 3.51 -22.43
N VAL A 557 3.01 4.64 -23.04
CA VAL A 557 2.12 4.68 -24.20
C VAL A 557 2.93 4.96 -25.47
N MET A 558 2.66 4.22 -26.55
CA MET A 558 3.34 4.45 -27.84
C MET A 558 2.99 5.84 -28.38
N PRO A 559 3.97 6.76 -28.54
CA PRO A 559 3.67 8.12 -28.95
C PRO A 559 3.45 8.23 -30.47
N VAL A 560 2.60 9.18 -30.87
CA VAL A 560 2.46 9.61 -32.27
C VAL A 560 3.36 10.82 -32.51
N LEU A 561 4.23 10.73 -33.53
CA LEU A 561 5.21 11.76 -33.88
C LEU A 561 4.67 12.76 -34.91
N ASP A 562 4.00 12.26 -35.95
CA ASP A 562 3.33 13.07 -37.00
C ASP A 562 2.13 12.28 -37.53
N PHE A 563 1.12 12.96 -38.07
CA PHE A 563 -0.09 12.32 -38.56
C PHE A 563 -0.78 13.12 -39.66
N SER A 564 -1.51 12.40 -40.52
CA SER A 564 -2.36 13.03 -41.54
C SER A 564 -3.52 13.77 -40.89
N PRO A 565 -3.82 15.02 -41.29
CA PRO A 565 -5.03 15.74 -40.85
C PRO A 565 -6.35 15.00 -41.16
N ARG A 566 -6.32 14.03 -42.07
CA ARG A 566 -7.47 13.18 -42.43
C ARG A 566 -7.47 11.81 -41.74
N ALA A 567 -6.55 11.59 -40.79
CA ALA A 567 -6.34 10.30 -40.12
C ALA A 567 -6.14 9.12 -41.10
N GLU A 568 -5.47 9.37 -42.23
CA GLU A 568 -5.15 8.33 -43.22
C GLU A 568 -3.89 7.53 -42.84
N TRP A 569 -3.02 8.15 -42.06
CA TRP A 569 -1.75 7.59 -41.60
C TRP A 569 -1.23 8.38 -40.39
N PHE A 570 -0.34 7.75 -39.63
CA PHE A 570 0.50 8.41 -38.64
C PHE A 570 1.88 7.74 -38.55
N VAL A 571 2.80 8.42 -37.87
CA VAL A 571 4.19 8.01 -37.66
C VAL A 571 4.45 7.86 -36.17
N MET A 572 5.17 6.81 -35.80
CA MET A 572 5.56 6.50 -34.41
C MET A 572 7.04 6.04 -34.38
N PRO A 573 7.67 6.00 -33.20
CA PRO A 573 9.00 5.42 -33.04
C PRO A 573 9.09 3.98 -33.58
N MET A 574 10.27 3.60 -34.05
CA MET A 574 10.54 2.20 -34.43
C MET A 574 10.84 1.38 -33.16
N ALA A 575 9.94 0.46 -32.80
CA ALA A 575 10.16 -0.47 -31.70
C ALA A 575 11.13 -1.59 -32.10
N GLN A 576 11.95 -2.06 -31.15
CA GLN A 576 12.92 -3.13 -31.40
C GLN A 576 12.29 -4.52 -31.45
N ALA A 577 11.23 -4.75 -30.66
CA ALA A 577 10.51 -6.03 -30.61
C ALA A 577 9.10 -5.88 -30.05
N THR A 578 8.28 -6.93 -30.15
CA THR A 578 7.03 -7.10 -29.40
C THR A 578 7.23 -8.05 -28.22
N ALA A 579 6.30 -8.05 -27.26
CA ALA A 579 6.27 -9.05 -26.18
C ALA A 579 6.08 -10.46 -26.74
N GLU A 580 5.33 -10.60 -27.85
CA GLU A 580 5.20 -11.86 -28.58
C GLU A 580 6.56 -12.41 -29.04
N GLN A 581 7.41 -11.56 -29.61
CA GLN A 581 8.74 -11.93 -30.10
C GLN A 581 9.72 -12.26 -28.96
N ARG A 582 9.54 -11.64 -27.78
CA ARG A 582 10.37 -11.87 -26.58
C ARG A 582 9.77 -12.89 -25.60
N GLN A 583 8.73 -13.63 -25.98
CA GLN A 583 8.08 -14.59 -25.08
C GLN A 583 9.06 -15.58 -24.43
N PRO A 584 10.01 -16.22 -25.14
CA PRO A 584 10.93 -17.18 -24.51
C PRO A 584 11.85 -16.56 -23.46
N GLU A 585 12.13 -15.25 -23.59
CA GLU A 585 12.93 -14.49 -22.62
C GLU A 585 12.07 -14.12 -21.41
N LEU A 586 10.89 -13.56 -21.64
CA LEU A 586 9.91 -13.18 -20.62
C LEU A 586 9.44 -14.36 -19.77
N GLN A 587 9.39 -15.56 -20.34
CA GLN A 587 9.06 -16.79 -19.62
C GLN A 587 10.12 -17.16 -18.57
N ARG A 588 11.40 -16.83 -18.82
CA ARG A 588 12.53 -17.22 -17.97
C ARG A 588 12.96 -16.12 -17.02
N ASP A 589 12.74 -14.86 -17.39
CA ASP A 589 13.11 -13.70 -16.58
C ASP A 589 11.87 -13.06 -15.93
N GLY A 590 11.62 -13.44 -14.68
CA GLY A 590 10.53 -12.89 -13.88
C GLY A 590 10.64 -11.38 -13.63
N LYS A 591 11.85 -10.81 -13.67
CA LYS A 591 12.04 -9.35 -13.51
C LYS A 591 11.63 -8.60 -14.76
N GLU A 592 12.01 -9.12 -15.93
CA GLU A 592 11.60 -8.55 -17.21
C GLU A 592 10.08 -8.67 -17.42
N LEU A 593 9.48 -9.80 -17.00
CA LEU A 593 8.02 -9.95 -16.98
C LEU A 593 7.37 -8.93 -16.04
N ARG A 594 7.90 -8.74 -14.82
CA ARG A 594 7.39 -7.71 -13.89
C ARG A 594 7.48 -6.31 -14.49
N ALA A 595 8.61 -5.96 -15.11
CA ALA A 595 8.80 -4.67 -15.77
C ALA A 595 7.80 -4.43 -16.91
N LEU A 596 7.45 -5.48 -17.67
CA LEU A 596 6.40 -5.43 -18.69
C LEU A 596 5.03 -5.19 -18.05
N VAL A 597 4.68 -5.95 -17.01
CA VAL A 597 3.39 -5.82 -16.31
C VAL A 597 3.22 -4.42 -15.73
N ASP A 598 4.24 -3.90 -15.05
CA ASP A 598 4.23 -2.55 -14.46
C ASP A 598 4.07 -1.47 -15.54
N ALA A 599 4.74 -1.62 -16.68
CA ALA A 599 4.62 -0.68 -17.80
C ALA A 599 3.20 -0.67 -18.41
N VAL A 600 2.61 -1.85 -18.65
CA VAL A 600 1.26 -1.95 -19.19
C VAL A 600 0.23 -1.44 -18.18
N ALA A 601 0.39 -1.76 -16.89
CA ALA A 601 -0.45 -1.22 -15.83
C ALA A 601 -0.37 0.31 -15.77
N ALA A 602 0.83 0.90 -15.83
CA ALA A 602 0.99 2.35 -15.86
C ALA A 602 0.31 3.01 -17.07
N ALA A 603 0.35 2.39 -18.25
CA ALA A 603 -0.35 2.87 -19.44
C ALA A 603 -1.89 2.81 -19.27
N LEU A 604 -2.39 1.70 -18.72
CA LEU A 604 -3.82 1.50 -18.50
C LEU A 604 -4.36 2.40 -17.37
N ALA A 605 -3.58 2.65 -16.32
CA ALA A 605 -3.99 3.53 -15.22
C ALA A 605 -4.33 4.94 -15.72
N ASP A 606 -3.44 5.53 -16.54
CA ASP A 606 -3.69 6.84 -17.14
C ASP A 606 -4.86 6.82 -18.13
N ALA A 607 -4.95 5.76 -18.95
CA ALA A 607 -6.07 5.59 -19.88
C ALA A 607 -7.42 5.50 -19.15
N HIS A 608 -7.51 4.64 -18.13
CA HIS A 608 -8.71 4.40 -17.33
C HIS A 608 -9.13 5.66 -16.57
N ARG A 609 -8.18 6.45 -16.06
CA ARG A 609 -8.44 7.76 -15.42
C ARG A 609 -9.08 8.77 -16.36
N LEU A 610 -8.66 8.79 -17.63
CA LEU A 610 -9.30 9.61 -18.68
C LEU A 610 -10.57 8.96 -19.23
N GLY A 611 -10.96 7.81 -18.67
CA GLY A 611 -12.11 7.03 -19.09
C GLY A 611 -11.90 6.41 -20.45
N TYR A 612 -10.72 5.93 -20.82
CA TYR A 612 -10.51 5.10 -22.02
C TYR A 612 -10.33 3.64 -21.63
N LEU A 613 -11.00 2.72 -22.34
CA LEU A 613 -10.78 1.28 -22.32
C LEU A 613 -9.99 0.87 -23.56
N HIS A 614 -8.97 0.04 -23.44
CA HIS A 614 -8.15 -0.39 -24.58
C HIS A 614 -8.84 -1.46 -25.45
N ARG A 615 -9.38 -2.53 -24.83
CA ARG A 615 -10.16 -3.62 -25.45
C ARG A 615 -9.44 -4.52 -26.47
N ASP A 616 -8.13 -4.38 -26.64
CA ASP A 616 -7.30 -5.25 -27.52
C ASP A 616 -5.88 -5.43 -26.97
N ILE A 617 -5.78 -5.65 -25.66
CA ILE A 617 -4.48 -5.95 -25.03
C ILE A 617 -4.09 -7.36 -25.42
N LYS A 618 -2.92 -7.50 -26.06
CA LYS A 618 -2.34 -8.77 -26.51
C LYS A 618 -0.82 -8.62 -26.67
N PRO A 619 -0.05 -9.70 -26.72
CA PRO A 619 1.42 -9.64 -26.76
C PRO A 619 1.97 -8.85 -27.97
N ALA A 620 1.29 -8.88 -29.12
CA ALA A 620 1.69 -8.13 -30.31
C ALA A 620 1.53 -6.60 -30.19
N ASN A 621 0.71 -6.12 -29.26
CA ASN A 621 0.44 -4.69 -29.03
C ASN A 621 1.31 -4.10 -27.90
N ILE A 622 2.10 -4.94 -27.22
CA ILE A 622 3.06 -4.54 -26.19
C ILE A 622 4.44 -4.55 -26.83
N LEU A 623 5.03 -3.37 -26.97
CA LEU A 623 6.22 -3.12 -27.77
C LEU A 623 7.39 -2.78 -26.84
N HIS A 624 8.57 -3.29 -27.16
CA HIS A 624 9.81 -2.92 -26.51
C HIS A 624 10.46 -1.78 -27.31
N LEU A 625 10.54 -0.60 -26.70
CA LEU A 625 11.03 0.63 -27.30
C LEU A 625 12.13 1.22 -26.41
N ASP A 626 13.37 1.24 -26.88
CA ASP A 626 14.51 1.90 -26.22
C ASP A 626 14.72 1.46 -24.77
N GLY A 627 14.64 0.15 -24.51
CA GLY A 627 14.88 -0.44 -23.19
C GLY A 627 13.69 -0.36 -22.21
N ARG A 628 12.49 -0.08 -22.73
CA ARG A 628 11.26 -0.01 -21.93
C ARG A 628 10.06 -0.55 -22.70
N TRP A 629 9.06 -1.02 -21.97
CA TRP A 629 7.80 -1.50 -22.55
C TRP A 629 6.81 -0.35 -22.77
N VAL A 630 6.10 -0.39 -23.90
CA VAL A 630 5.03 0.53 -24.27
C VAL A 630 3.82 -0.21 -24.82
N LEU A 631 2.63 0.28 -24.50
CA LEU A 631 1.37 -0.19 -25.02
C LEU A 631 0.96 0.64 -26.25
N GLY A 632 0.68 -0.03 -27.36
CA GLY A 632 0.23 0.56 -28.62
C GLY A 632 -1.08 -0.03 -29.15
N ASP A 633 -1.52 0.44 -30.31
CA ASP A 633 -2.75 -0.01 -31.00
C ASP A 633 -4.06 0.28 -30.26
N TRP A 634 -4.27 1.56 -29.94
CA TRP A 634 -5.51 2.09 -29.35
C TRP A 634 -6.69 2.20 -30.34
N GLY A 635 -6.60 1.56 -31.50
CA GLY A 635 -7.55 1.72 -32.61
C GLY A 635 -8.98 1.28 -32.28
N ILE A 636 -9.20 0.53 -31.21
CA ILE A 636 -10.53 0.19 -30.70
C ILE A 636 -10.77 0.68 -29.28
N ALA A 637 -10.04 1.71 -28.83
CA ALA A 637 -10.29 2.31 -27.54
C ALA A 637 -11.68 2.98 -27.47
N ARG A 638 -12.26 3.09 -26.27
CA ARG A 638 -13.58 3.73 -26.09
C ARG A 638 -13.75 4.29 -24.69
N ARG A 639 -14.56 5.36 -24.57
CA ARG A 639 -15.06 5.82 -23.28
C ARG A 639 -16.20 4.96 -22.68
N PRO A 640 -16.27 4.76 -21.36
CA PRO A 640 -17.39 4.13 -20.67
C PRO A 640 -18.75 4.77 -21.02
N ARG A 641 -19.86 4.07 -20.72
CA ARG A 641 -21.22 4.50 -21.07
C ARG A 641 -21.50 5.94 -20.64
N GLY A 642 -21.97 6.76 -21.59
CA GLY A 642 -22.52 8.11 -21.32
C GLY A 642 -22.04 9.24 -22.23
N GLN A 643 -20.89 9.12 -22.93
CA GLN A 643 -20.31 10.25 -23.68
C GLN A 643 -19.76 9.94 -25.09
N THR A 644 -20.45 9.13 -25.90
CA THR A 644 -20.42 9.29 -27.38
C THR A 644 -21.57 8.55 -28.06
N THR A 645 -22.20 9.25 -29.01
CA THR A 645 -23.33 8.84 -29.84
C THR A 645 -22.92 7.82 -30.91
N THR A 646 -23.38 6.57 -30.79
CA THR A 646 -24.11 5.83 -31.84
C THR A 646 -24.72 4.57 -31.20
N PRO A 647 -25.98 4.60 -30.75
CA PRO A 647 -26.74 3.39 -30.44
C PRO A 647 -27.04 2.64 -31.76
N GLY A 648 -26.83 1.32 -31.82
CA GLY A 648 -27.47 0.52 -32.87
C GLY A 648 -26.61 -0.43 -33.72
N ARG A 649 -25.55 -1.05 -33.19
CA ARG A 649 -25.01 -2.30 -33.78
C ARG A 649 -24.66 -3.32 -32.71
N THR A 650 -25.69 -3.97 -32.18
CA THR A 650 -25.58 -5.23 -31.45
C THR A 650 -25.03 -6.33 -32.37
N GLY A 651 -24.13 -7.18 -31.86
CA GLY A 651 -23.79 -8.46 -32.49
C GLY A 651 -22.49 -8.53 -33.31
N ARG A 652 -21.49 -7.67 -33.09
CA ARG A 652 -20.16 -7.87 -33.71
C ARG A 652 -19.07 -7.89 -32.63
N MET A 653 -18.48 -9.06 -32.42
CA MET A 653 -17.31 -9.30 -31.58
C MET A 653 -16.24 -8.22 -31.79
N ILE A 654 -15.69 -7.69 -30.68
CA ILE A 654 -14.67 -6.64 -30.66
C ILE A 654 -13.43 -7.19 -29.95
N GLY A 655 -12.23 -6.93 -30.50
CA GLY A 655 -10.96 -7.39 -29.95
C GLY A 655 -10.49 -8.72 -30.54
N THR A 656 -9.38 -9.22 -30.00
CA THR A 656 -8.78 -10.53 -30.32
C THR A 656 -9.39 -11.58 -29.40
N LEU A 657 -10.09 -12.58 -29.96
CA LEU A 657 -10.96 -13.51 -29.21
C LEU A 657 -10.19 -14.34 -28.17
N GLU A 658 -8.91 -14.56 -28.42
CA GLU A 658 -8.00 -15.37 -27.62
C GLU A 658 -7.45 -14.62 -26.40
N PHE A 659 -7.53 -13.29 -26.34
CA PHE A 659 -7.07 -12.49 -25.20
C PHE A 659 -8.18 -11.60 -24.60
N GLY A 660 -9.27 -11.38 -25.33
CA GLY A 660 -10.38 -10.55 -24.90
C GLY A 660 -11.21 -11.18 -23.78
N ALA A 661 -11.75 -10.33 -22.90
CA ALA A 661 -12.69 -10.74 -21.87
C ALA A 661 -14.00 -11.31 -22.47
N PRO A 662 -14.66 -12.30 -21.82
CA PRO A 662 -15.88 -12.93 -22.34
C PRO A 662 -16.97 -11.92 -22.71
N GLU A 663 -17.15 -10.88 -21.91
CA GLU A 663 -18.13 -9.83 -22.14
C GLU A 663 -17.89 -9.03 -23.44
N LEU A 664 -16.65 -8.96 -23.96
CA LEU A 664 -16.36 -8.32 -25.26
C LEU A 664 -16.93 -9.09 -26.45
N SER A 665 -17.19 -10.39 -26.27
CA SER A 665 -17.80 -11.25 -27.29
C SER A 665 -19.34 -11.28 -27.19
N VAL A 666 -19.88 -11.13 -25.97
CA VAL A 666 -21.32 -11.21 -25.67
C VAL A 666 -22.01 -9.85 -25.81
N ASP A 667 -21.54 -8.84 -25.08
CA ASP A 667 -22.01 -7.46 -25.16
C ASP A 667 -20.85 -6.48 -24.91
N PRO A 668 -20.10 -6.09 -25.96
CA PRO A 668 -18.99 -5.16 -25.83
C PRO A 668 -19.38 -3.77 -25.30
N HIS A 669 -20.67 -3.48 -25.10
CA HIS A 669 -21.13 -2.26 -24.44
C HIS A 669 -21.12 -2.34 -22.90
N ASN A 670 -20.97 -3.52 -22.32
CA ASN A 670 -20.84 -3.73 -20.87
C ASN A 670 -19.37 -3.84 -20.41
N ALA A 671 -18.40 -3.69 -21.31
CA ALA A 671 -16.98 -3.71 -20.96
C ALA A 671 -16.64 -2.60 -19.94
N THR A 672 -15.86 -2.96 -18.93
CA THR A 672 -15.37 -2.08 -17.85
C THR A 672 -13.84 -2.12 -17.81
N PHE A 673 -13.22 -1.45 -16.84
CA PHE A 673 -11.78 -1.51 -16.60
C PHE A 673 -11.31 -2.96 -16.32
N ALA A 674 -12.16 -3.76 -15.65
CA ALA A 674 -11.95 -5.19 -15.42
C ALA A 674 -11.84 -6.02 -16.72
N SER A 675 -12.35 -5.52 -17.86
CA SER A 675 -12.17 -6.17 -19.17
C SER A 675 -10.74 -6.04 -19.68
N ASP A 676 -10.08 -4.90 -19.46
CA ASP A 676 -8.67 -4.70 -19.82
C ASP A 676 -7.75 -5.52 -18.89
N ILE A 677 -8.09 -5.60 -17.60
CA ILE A 677 -7.36 -6.41 -16.60
C ILE A 677 -7.45 -7.91 -16.94
N TYR A 678 -8.61 -8.39 -17.40
CA TYR A 678 -8.72 -9.75 -17.92
C TYR A 678 -7.74 -10.01 -19.07
N SER A 679 -7.68 -9.11 -20.05
CA SER A 679 -6.76 -9.26 -21.18
C SER A 679 -5.30 -9.20 -20.76
N LEU A 680 -4.94 -8.39 -19.77
CA LEU A 680 -3.60 -8.40 -19.18
C LEU A 680 -3.30 -9.73 -18.47
N GLY A 681 -4.24 -10.28 -17.70
CA GLY A 681 -4.11 -11.62 -17.09
C GLY A 681 -3.87 -12.72 -18.13
N ARG A 682 -4.60 -12.67 -19.26
CA ARG A 682 -4.39 -13.57 -20.40
C ARG A 682 -2.99 -13.45 -21.00
N VAL A 683 -2.49 -12.22 -21.16
CA VAL A 683 -1.13 -11.96 -21.65
C VAL A 683 -0.09 -12.57 -20.71
N ILE A 684 -0.21 -12.36 -19.40
CA ILE A 684 0.70 -12.91 -18.40
C ILE A 684 0.69 -14.45 -18.45
N GLY A 685 -0.50 -15.06 -18.48
CA GLY A 685 -0.65 -16.51 -18.61
C GLY A 685 0.00 -17.08 -19.86
N TRP A 686 -0.17 -16.42 -21.01
CA TRP A 686 0.47 -16.80 -22.26
C TRP A 686 2.00 -16.65 -22.22
N LEU A 687 2.50 -15.53 -21.68
CA LEU A 687 3.94 -15.30 -21.55
C LEU A 687 4.63 -16.38 -20.73
N LEU A 688 3.98 -16.88 -19.68
CA LEU A 688 4.52 -17.88 -18.77
C LEU A 688 4.35 -19.33 -19.24
N THR A 689 3.30 -19.63 -20.00
CA THR A 689 3.02 -21.00 -20.48
C THR A 689 3.55 -21.28 -21.88
N GLY A 690 3.64 -20.25 -22.74
CA GLY A 690 3.95 -20.41 -24.17
C GLY A 690 2.92 -21.23 -24.95
N THR A 691 1.75 -21.49 -24.39
CA THR A 691 0.69 -22.31 -24.99
C THR A 691 -0.34 -21.41 -25.67
N ASP A 692 -0.84 -21.81 -26.85
CA ASP A 692 -1.83 -21.02 -27.56
C ASP A 692 -3.13 -20.87 -26.75
N PRO A 693 -3.64 -19.64 -26.56
CA PRO A 693 -4.70 -19.39 -25.60
C PRO A 693 -6.10 -19.65 -26.21
N GLU A 694 -6.89 -20.56 -25.63
CA GLU A 694 -8.26 -20.84 -26.09
C GLU A 694 -9.26 -19.77 -25.61
N PRO A 695 -10.22 -19.33 -26.45
CA PRO A 695 -11.20 -18.31 -26.07
C PRO A 695 -11.95 -18.64 -24.77
N ASN A 696 -12.04 -17.68 -23.84
CA ASN A 696 -12.73 -17.79 -22.55
C ASN A 696 -12.21 -18.89 -21.61
N VAL A 697 -11.10 -19.55 -21.91
CA VAL A 697 -10.47 -20.57 -21.06
C VAL A 697 -9.22 -20.00 -20.38
N PRO A 698 -9.22 -19.70 -19.06
CA PRO A 698 -8.05 -19.19 -18.36
C PRO A 698 -6.79 -20.00 -18.62
N LEU A 699 -5.69 -19.33 -18.96
CA LEU A 699 -4.40 -19.96 -19.21
C LEU A 699 -3.53 -19.85 -17.97
N LEU A 700 -3.84 -20.67 -16.96
CA LEU A 700 -3.15 -20.62 -15.67
C LEU A 700 -1.70 -21.13 -15.81
N PRO A 701 -0.68 -20.33 -15.41
CA PRO A 701 0.71 -20.76 -15.44
C PRO A 701 0.99 -21.87 -14.41
N PRO A 702 2.15 -22.55 -14.48
CA PRO A 702 2.60 -23.46 -13.42
C PRO A 702 2.53 -22.80 -12.04
N PRO A 703 2.38 -23.57 -10.94
CA PRO A 703 2.23 -22.97 -9.62
C PRO A 703 3.46 -22.15 -9.24
N GLY A 704 3.20 -20.99 -8.66
CA GLY A 704 4.14 -19.89 -8.50
C GLY A 704 3.41 -18.55 -8.43
N PRO A 705 4.14 -17.45 -8.19
CA PRO A 705 3.56 -16.16 -7.80
C PRO A 705 2.55 -15.60 -8.83
N TRP A 706 2.82 -15.79 -10.12
CA TRP A 706 1.97 -15.27 -11.17
C TRP A 706 0.68 -16.07 -11.40
N ARG A 707 0.55 -17.29 -10.85
CA ARG A 707 -0.64 -18.12 -11.04
C ARG A 707 -1.87 -17.51 -10.38
N ALA A 708 -1.73 -17.07 -9.13
CA ALA A 708 -2.79 -16.37 -8.40
C ALA A 708 -3.22 -15.09 -9.12
N VAL A 709 -2.27 -14.32 -9.63
CA VAL A 709 -2.52 -13.11 -10.42
C VAL A 709 -3.36 -13.42 -11.65
N VAL A 710 -2.90 -14.37 -12.48
CA VAL A 710 -3.61 -14.76 -13.71
C VAL A 710 -5.00 -15.28 -13.38
N ARG A 711 -5.15 -16.08 -12.32
CA ARG A 711 -6.43 -16.63 -11.86
C ARG A 711 -7.43 -15.52 -11.53
N GLN A 712 -7.07 -14.60 -10.64
CA GLN A 712 -7.95 -13.52 -10.21
C GLN A 712 -8.33 -12.59 -11.39
N CYS A 713 -7.38 -12.30 -12.28
CA CYS A 713 -7.63 -11.45 -13.44
C CYS A 713 -8.58 -12.10 -14.45
N THR A 714 -8.58 -13.43 -14.55
CA THR A 714 -9.27 -14.17 -15.62
C THR A 714 -10.60 -14.82 -15.19
N PHE A 715 -11.17 -14.39 -14.06
CA PHE A 715 -12.53 -14.80 -13.67
C PHE A 715 -13.57 -14.47 -14.74
N HIS A 716 -14.56 -15.35 -14.94
CA HIS A 716 -15.57 -15.13 -15.98
C HIS A 716 -16.50 -13.95 -15.64
N GLU A 717 -16.91 -13.82 -14.38
CA GLU A 717 -17.69 -12.69 -13.89
C GLU A 717 -16.77 -11.47 -13.65
N PRO A 718 -17.04 -10.29 -14.26
CA PRO A 718 -16.19 -9.11 -14.09
C PRO A 718 -16.00 -8.67 -12.64
N SER A 719 -17.05 -8.76 -11.81
CA SER A 719 -17.02 -8.31 -10.40
C SER A 719 -16.08 -9.09 -9.48
N ASN A 720 -15.57 -10.23 -9.95
CA ASN A 720 -14.62 -11.05 -9.19
C ASN A 720 -13.17 -10.76 -9.62
N ARG A 721 -12.96 -9.86 -10.57
CA ARG A 721 -11.63 -9.40 -10.99
C ARG A 721 -11.27 -8.12 -10.22
N PRO A 722 -9.99 -7.71 -10.20
CA PRO A 722 -9.65 -6.36 -9.79
C PRO A 722 -10.41 -5.35 -10.66
N GLU A 723 -11.07 -4.39 -10.02
CA GLU A 723 -11.89 -3.36 -10.68
C GLU A 723 -11.04 -2.15 -11.07
N THR A 724 -9.86 -2.01 -10.46
CA THR A 724 -8.92 -0.94 -10.74
C THR A 724 -7.50 -1.46 -10.99
N ILE A 725 -6.68 -0.66 -11.68
CA ILE A 725 -5.26 -0.98 -11.87
C ILE A 725 -4.51 -0.99 -10.52
N ALA A 726 -4.94 -0.20 -9.54
CA ALA A 726 -4.36 -0.21 -8.19
C ALA A 726 -4.56 -1.57 -7.51
N GLU A 727 -5.80 -2.08 -7.50
CA GLU A 727 -6.11 -3.41 -6.97
C GLU A 727 -5.36 -4.53 -7.71
N PHE A 728 -5.19 -4.39 -9.03
CA PHE A 728 -4.38 -5.32 -9.81
C PHE A 728 -2.90 -5.29 -9.41
N LEU A 729 -2.32 -4.10 -9.19
CA LEU A 729 -0.93 -3.96 -8.76
C LEU A 729 -0.72 -4.46 -7.32
N ASP A 730 -1.68 -4.22 -6.42
CA ASP A 730 -1.67 -4.77 -5.06
C ASP A 730 -1.66 -6.31 -5.09
N LEU A 731 -2.49 -6.90 -5.96
CA LEU A 731 -2.51 -8.34 -6.21
C LEU A 731 -1.17 -8.87 -6.74
N VAL A 732 -0.56 -8.18 -7.71
CA VAL A 732 0.76 -8.53 -8.26
C VAL A 732 1.84 -8.46 -7.18
N GLU A 733 1.85 -7.39 -6.38
CA GLU A 733 2.82 -7.20 -5.31
C GLU A 733 2.67 -8.27 -4.22
N HIS A 734 1.43 -8.55 -3.79
CA HIS A 734 1.16 -9.59 -2.80
C HIS A 734 1.60 -10.97 -3.30
N ALA A 735 1.31 -11.29 -4.56
CA ALA A 735 1.62 -12.58 -5.11
C ALA A 735 3.11 -12.76 -5.48
N THR A 736 3.83 -11.68 -5.83
CA THR A 736 5.24 -11.72 -6.27
C THR A 736 6.26 -11.38 -5.18
N SER A 737 5.83 -11.09 -3.95
CA SER A 737 6.70 -10.92 -2.78
C SER A 737 7.56 -12.18 -2.53
N ALA A 738 8.86 -12.01 -2.31
CA ALA A 738 9.80 -13.13 -2.16
C ALA A 738 9.81 -13.81 -0.77
N ASP A 739 8.96 -13.36 0.16
CA ASP A 739 8.84 -13.93 1.51
C ASP A 739 7.54 -14.70 1.69
N LEU A 740 7.33 -15.71 0.86
CA LEU A 740 6.45 -16.79 1.24
C LEU A 740 7.25 -18.08 1.09
N ASP A 741 7.67 -18.68 2.21
CA ASP A 741 7.90 -20.13 2.28
C ASP A 741 6.52 -20.78 2.07
N LEU A 742 6.05 -20.69 0.83
CA LEU A 742 4.73 -21.13 0.46
C LEU A 742 4.72 -22.64 0.71
N PRO A 743 3.76 -23.14 1.50
CA PRO A 743 3.52 -24.57 1.60
C PRO A 743 3.48 -25.21 0.21
N ILE A 744 2.94 -24.51 -0.80
CA ILE A 744 2.93 -24.94 -2.19
C ILE A 744 4.34 -25.12 -2.81
N ALA A 745 5.29 -24.23 -2.56
CA ALA A 745 6.65 -24.34 -3.12
C ALA A 745 7.42 -25.52 -2.52
N ARG A 746 7.28 -25.71 -1.20
CA ARG A 746 7.84 -26.88 -0.51
C ARG A 746 7.16 -28.18 -0.95
N ALA A 747 5.84 -28.14 -1.15
CA ALA A 747 5.08 -29.28 -1.64
C ALA A 747 5.49 -29.67 -3.06
N GLN A 748 5.73 -28.71 -3.94
CA GLN A 748 6.25 -28.96 -5.30
C GLN A 748 7.60 -29.66 -5.28
N GLN A 749 8.53 -29.22 -4.42
CA GLN A 749 9.82 -29.90 -4.26
C GLN A 749 9.64 -31.34 -3.78
N LEU A 750 8.75 -31.56 -2.80
CA LEU A 750 8.46 -32.90 -2.30
C LEU A 750 7.79 -33.79 -3.36
N VAL A 751 6.93 -33.24 -4.23
CA VAL A 751 6.37 -33.99 -5.37
C VAL A 751 7.49 -34.45 -6.31
N GLN A 752 8.45 -33.58 -6.62
CA GLN A 752 9.59 -33.95 -7.46
C GLN A 752 10.43 -35.04 -6.81
N ASP A 753 10.70 -34.93 -5.50
CA ASP A 753 11.45 -35.96 -4.75
C ASP A 753 10.71 -37.31 -4.75
N VAL A 754 9.36 -37.30 -4.70
CA VAL A 754 8.53 -38.52 -4.83
C VAL A 754 8.62 -39.12 -6.23
N GLU A 755 8.56 -38.29 -7.28
CA GLU A 755 8.73 -38.73 -8.68
C GLU A 755 10.12 -39.34 -8.90
N ASP A 756 11.14 -38.86 -8.17
CA ASP A 756 12.50 -39.39 -8.17
C ASP A 756 12.67 -40.66 -7.29
N GLY A 757 11.60 -41.13 -6.64
CA GLY A 757 11.53 -42.39 -5.89
C GLY A 757 11.68 -42.28 -4.37
N ASP A 758 11.66 -41.08 -3.78
CA ASP A 758 11.74 -40.90 -2.33
C ASP A 758 10.37 -41.12 -1.63
N THR A 759 10.18 -42.32 -1.07
CA THR A 759 8.98 -42.66 -0.29
C THR A 759 8.82 -41.85 1.01
N GLU A 760 9.89 -41.29 1.58
CA GLU A 760 9.82 -40.41 2.75
C GLU A 760 9.29 -39.02 2.37
N ALA A 761 9.58 -38.57 1.16
CA ALA A 761 9.03 -37.32 0.63
C ALA A 761 7.49 -37.38 0.54
N ALA A 762 6.91 -38.53 0.17
CA ALA A 762 5.46 -38.71 0.14
C ALA A 762 4.83 -38.55 1.53
N ARG A 763 5.46 -39.09 2.57
CA ARG A 763 4.99 -38.95 3.96
C ARG A 763 5.09 -37.49 4.44
N ARG A 764 6.21 -36.83 4.13
CA ARG A 764 6.42 -35.40 4.44
C ARG A 764 5.42 -34.51 3.70
N LEU A 765 5.08 -34.86 2.47
CA LEU A 765 4.09 -34.14 1.67
C LEU A 765 2.68 -34.29 2.24
N LEU A 766 2.24 -35.51 2.58
CA LEU A 766 0.94 -35.72 3.20
C LEU A 766 0.82 -35.02 4.56
N ALA A 767 1.91 -34.96 5.35
CA ALA A 767 1.94 -34.19 6.58
C ALA A 767 1.84 -32.68 6.31
N LEU A 768 2.60 -32.17 5.34
CA LEU A 768 2.57 -30.75 4.95
C LEU A 768 1.17 -30.33 4.48
N VAL A 769 0.49 -31.14 3.66
CA VAL A 769 -0.88 -30.87 3.21
C VAL A 769 -1.86 -30.89 4.39
N ALA A 770 -1.75 -31.87 5.28
CA ALA A 770 -2.63 -31.96 6.45
C ALA A 770 -2.47 -30.79 7.44
N ASP A 771 -1.25 -30.25 7.57
CA ASP A 771 -0.97 -29.10 8.44
C ASP A 771 -1.49 -27.78 7.86
N HIS A 772 -1.98 -27.78 6.61
CA HIS A 772 -2.45 -26.60 5.87
C HIS A 772 -3.82 -26.89 5.21
N ASP A 773 -4.80 -27.31 6.01
CA ASP A 773 -6.16 -27.69 5.54
C ASP A 773 -6.89 -26.61 4.73
N GLY A 774 -6.63 -25.33 5.03
CA GLY A 774 -7.15 -24.18 4.30
C GLY A 774 -6.42 -23.84 2.98
N ASP A 775 -5.30 -24.49 2.66
CA ASP A 775 -4.51 -24.20 1.46
C ASP A 775 -5.10 -24.92 0.24
N TYR A 776 -5.95 -24.19 -0.48
CA TYR A 776 -6.66 -24.66 -1.66
C TYR A 776 -5.76 -25.28 -2.75
N GLU A 777 -4.56 -24.72 -2.99
CA GLU A 777 -3.66 -25.19 -4.04
C GLU A 777 -3.02 -26.53 -3.68
N LEU A 778 -2.68 -26.74 -2.40
CA LEU A 778 -2.19 -28.03 -1.93
C LEU A 778 -3.19 -29.16 -2.18
N TYR A 779 -4.48 -28.90 -1.98
CA TYR A 779 -5.51 -29.93 -2.12
C TYR A 779 -5.91 -30.19 -3.57
N LEU A 780 -5.94 -29.20 -4.47
CA LEU A 780 -6.42 -29.43 -5.83
C LEU A 780 -5.34 -29.59 -6.90
N ASP A 781 -4.13 -29.08 -6.62
CA ASP A 781 -3.01 -29.12 -7.57
C ASP A 781 -1.88 -30.05 -7.14
N VAL A 782 -1.67 -30.29 -5.84
CA VAL A 782 -0.59 -31.16 -5.36
C VAL A 782 -1.07 -32.55 -4.95
N LEU A 783 -1.99 -32.63 -3.99
CA LEU A 783 -2.47 -33.90 -3.45
C LEU A 783 -2.97 -34.88 -4.54
N PRO A 784 -3.71 -34.45 -5.59
CA PRO A 784 -4.20 -35.34 -6.64
C PRO A 784 -3.12 -35.86 -7.59
N ARG A 785 -1.92 -35.23 -7.59
CA ARG A 785 -0.80 -35.63 -8.45
C ARG A 785 0.02 -36.78 -7.85
N LEU A 786 -0.12 -37.03 -6.55
CA LEU A 786 0.58 -38.13 -5.90
C LEU A 786 0.15 -39.47 -6.50
N ASP A 787 1.14 -40.32 -6.78
CA ASP A 787 0.89 -41.68 -7.18
C ASP A 787 0.17 -42.43 -6.07
N MET A 788 -0.99 -43.01 -6.40
CA MET A 788 -1.83 -43.70 -5.42
C MET A 788 -1.25 -45.05 -5.00
N ASP A 789 -0.39 -45.66 -5.83
CA ASP A 789 0.32 -46.89 -5.44
C ASP A 789 1.31 -46.62 -4.28
N LEU A 790 1.80 -45.38 -4.17
CA LEU A 790 2.66 -44.91 -3.08
C LEU A 790 1.86 -44.28 -1.92
N ALA A 791 0.83 -43.48 -2.24
CA ALA A 791 0.08 -42.73 -1.25
C ALA A 791 -0.93 -43.59 -0.48
N ALA A 792 -1.56 -44.59 -1.10
CA ALA A 792 -2.61 -45.40 -0.45
C ALA A 792 -2.10 -46.14 0.81
N PRO A 793 -0.94 -46.83 0.81
CA PRO A 793 -0.41 -47.45 2.02
C PRO A 793 -0.15 -46.45 3.16
N LEU A 794 0.28 -45.22 2.83
CA LEU A 794 0.54 -44.17 3.81
C LEU A 794 -0.74 -43.59 4.41
N LEU A 795 -1.79 -43.43 3.60
CA LEU A 795 -3.11 -42.97 4.04
C LEU A 795 -3.76 -44.02 4.95
N LEU A 796 -3.70 -45.29 4.56
CA LEU A 796 -4.28 -46.40 5.34
C LEU A 796 -3.50 -46.68 6.63
N ALA A 797 -2.19 -46.38 6.67
CA ALA A 797 -1.41 -46.47 7.91
C ALA A 797 -1.81 -45.42 8.97
N ASN A 798 -2.54 -44.37 8.58
CA ASN A 798 -3.06 -43.34 9.48
C ASN A 798 -4.44 -42.85 9.01
N THR A 799 -5.45 -43.69 9.21
CA THR A 799 -6.84 -43.44 8.77
C THR A 799 -7.41 -42.12 9.32
N GLU A 800 -7.06 -41.74 10.55
CA GLU A 800 -7.52 -40.48 11.15
C GLU A 800 -7.03 -39.26 10.34
N ARG A 801 -5.74 -39.25 9.97
CA ARG A 801 -5.18 -38.19 9.11
C ARG A 801 -5.75 -38.25 7.69
N ALA A 802 -6.01 -39.44 7.16
CA ALA A 802 -6.63 -39.60 5.84
C ALA A 802 -8.05 -39.03 5.81
N LEU A 803 -8.83 -39.22 6.87
CA LEU A 803 -10.16 -38.62 7.03
C LEU A 803 -10.08 -37.09 7.06
N THR A 804 -9.10 -36.51 7.78
CA THR A 804 -8.88 -35.05 7.78
C THR A 804 -8.56 -34.53 6.38
N LEU A 805 -7.68 -35.21 5.64
CA LEU A 805 -7.33 -34.83 4.26
C LEU A 805 -8.53 -34.89 3.32
N VAL A 806 -9.34 -35.95 3.41
CA VAL A 806 -10.55 -36.09 2.60
C VAL A 806 -11.55 -34.99 2.95
N ALA A 807 -11.84 -34.77 4.23
CA ALA A 807 -12.78 -33.74 4.67
C ALA A 807 -12.35 -32.34 4.23
N ALA A 808 -11.06 -32.01 4.34
CA ALA A 808 -10.51 -30.74 3.86
C ALA A 808 -10.65 -30.60 2.33
N MET A 809 -10.37 -31.64 1.54
CA MET A 809 -10.60 -31.61 0.08
C MET A 809 -12.07 -31.35 -0.28
N VAL A 810 -13.01 -31.89 0.50
CA VAL A 810 -14.45 -31.64 0.29
C VAL A 810 -14.83 -30.21 0.68
N GLY A 811 -14.22 -29.64 1.72
CA GLY A 811 -14.39 -28.24 2.10
C GLY A 811 -14.09 -27.25 0.97
N HIS A 812 -13.19 -27.61 0.05
CA HIS A 812 -12.80 -26.79 -1.11
C HIS A 812 -13.76 -26.87 -2.31
N VAL A 813 -14.90 -27.58 -2.22
CA VAL A 813 -15.87 -27.74 -3.33
C VAL A 813 -16.45 -26.41 -3.83
N HIS A 814 -16.47 -25.38 -2.97
CA HIS A 814 -16.92 -24.04 -3.32
C HIS A 814 -15.77 -23.04 -3.52
N GLY A 815 -14.51 -23.50 -3.49
CA GLY A 815 -13.33 -22.66 -3.63
C GLY A 815 -12.77 -22.16 -2.31
N ASP A 816 -11.84 -21.19 -2.40
CA ASP A 816 -11.12 -20.55 -1.29
C ASP A 816 -11.75 -19.23 -0.82
N GLY A 817 -12.99 -18.94 -1.23
CA GLY A 817 -13.66 -17.67 -0.96
C GLY A 817 -13.34 -16.55 -1.96
N THR A 818 -12.43 -16.77 -2.93
CA THR A 818 -12.15 -15.82 -4.03
C THR A 818 -12.81 -16.20 -5.37
N GLY A 819 -13.37 -17.41 -5.47
CA GLY A 819 -14.18 -17.86 -6.62
C GLY A 819 -14.47 -19.38 -6.62
N TRP A 820 -15.20 -19.87 -7.62
CA TRP A 820 -15.51 -21.29 -7.77
C TRP A 820 -14.35 -22.07 -8.40
N PRO A 821 -14.13 -23.36 -8.02
CA PRO A 821 -13.14 -24.23 -8.66
C PRO A 821 -13.29 -24.33 -10.17
N HIS A 822 -12.16 -24.43 -10.87
CA HIS A 822 -12.15 -24.66 -12.31
C HIS A 822 -12.60 -26.08 -12.64
N TYR A 823 -13.22 -26.28 -13.81
CA TYR A 823 -13.73 -27.60 -14.26
C TYR A 823 -12.64 -28.69 -14.18
N SER A 824 -11.43 -28.38 -14.64
CA SER A 824 -10.29 -29.31 -14.58
C SER A 824 -9.83 -29.68 -13.16
N GLU A 825 -10.08 -28.84 -12.17
CA GLU A 825 -9.72 -29.07 -10.75
C GLU A 825 -10.72 -30.03 -10.10
N ALA A 826 -12.02 -29.81 -10.32
CA ALA A 826 -13.08 -30.73 -9.89
C ALA A 826 -12.85 -32.15 -10.45
N LYS A 827 -12.49 -32.24 -11.74
CA LYS A 827 -12.11 -33.51 -12.38
C LYS A 827 -10.99 -34.25 -11.63
N ARG A 828 -9.95 -33.53 -11.17
CA ARG A 828 -8.82 -34.11 -10.42
C ARG A 828 -9.23 -34.55 -9.01
N ALA A 829 -9.99 -33.71 -8.30
CA ALA A 829 -10.49 -34.02 -6.96
C ALA A 829 -11.35 -35.30 -6.95
N ILE A 830 -12.35 -35.38 -7.84
CA ILE A 830 -13.22 -36.56 -7.98
C ILE A 830 -12.38 -37.81 -8.33
N ALA A 831 -11.41 -37.68 -9.22
CA ALA A 831 -10.55 -38.80 -9.59
C ALA A 831 -9.70 -39.30 -8.42
N TRP A 832 -9.14 -38.41 -7.60
CA TRP A 832 -8.35 -38.75 -6.42
C TRP A 832 -9.21 -39.38 -5.32
N LEU A 833 -10.35 -38.76 -4.97
CA LEU A 833 -11.30 -39.29 -3.98
C LEU A 833 -11.80 -40.69 -4.35
N ARG A 834 -12.10 -40.94 -5.64
CA ARG A 834 -12.45 -42.29 -6.12
C ARG A 834 -11.30 -43.28 -5.89
N ARG A 835 -10.05 -42.88 -6.12
CA ARG A 835 -8.90 -43.78 -5.89
C ARG A 835 -8.70 -44.06 -4.40
N VAL A 836 -8.90 -43.08 -3.52
CA VAL A 836 -8.87 -43.29 -2.06
C VAL A 836 -9.97 -44.27 -1.64
N ALA A 837 -11.21 -44.02 -2.06
CA ALA A 837 -12.36 -44.88 -1.76
C ALA A 837 -12.16 -46.32 -2.26
N ARG A 838 -11.54 -46.50 -3.44
CA ARG A 838 -11.18 -47.81 -3.99
C ARG A 838 -10.24 -48.60 -3.08
N HIS A 839 -9.17 -47.98 -2.60
CA HIS A 839 -8.20 -48.65 -1.73
C HIS A 839 -8.79 -48.91 -0.35
N ALA A 840 -9.55 -47.95 0.21
CA ALA A 840 -10.26 -48.15 1.48
C ALA A 840 -11.26 -49.32 1.41
N ALA A 841 -11.98 -49.49 0.30
CA ALA A 841 -12.86 -50.64 0.09
C ALA A 841 -12.12 -51.98 -0.04
N GLN A 842 -10.90 -51.98 -0.59
CA GLN A 842 -10.08 -53.18 -0.74
C GLN A 842 -9.50 -53.65 0.60
N GLU A 843 -9.14 -52.71 1.47
CA GLU A 843 -8.53 -52.97 2.77
C GLU A 843 -9.54 -52.94 3.93
N GLU A 844 -10.84 -52.88 3.63
CA GLU A 844 -11.94 -52.90 4.61
C GLU A 844 -11.95 -51.72 5.61
N GLU A 845 -11.38 -50.58 5.23
CA GLU A 845 -11.41 -49.33 6.00
C GLU A 845 -12.71 -48.55 5.72
N TRP A 846 -13.78 -48.92 6.41
CA TRP A 846 -15.15 -48.49 6.11
C TRP A 846 -15.41 -47.00 6.27
N ASP A 847 -14.87 -46.37 7.32
CA ASP A 847 -15.08 -44.94 7.59
C ASP A 847 -14.44 -44.07 6.50
N LEU A 848 -13.24 -44.43 6.05
CA LEU A 848 -12.54 -43.72 4.98
C LEU A 848 -13.21 -43.94 3.61
N LEU A 849 -13.75 -45.14 3.36
CA LEU A 849 -14.56 -45.42 2.18
C LEU A 849 -15.80 -44.52 2.15
N GLU A 850 -16.53 -44.42 3.26
CA GLU A 850 -17.74 -43.60 3.33
C GLU A 850 -17.44 -42.12 3.06
N GLU A 851 -16.43 -41.58 3.74
CA GLU A 851 -16.07 -40.16 3.64
C GLU A 851 -15.53 -39.78 2.26
N ALA A 852 -14.65 -40.62 1.67
CA ALA A 852 -14.14 -40.38 0.33
C ALA A 852 -15.23 -40.50 -0.75
N ALA A 853 -16.18 -41.42 -0.60
CA ALA A 853 -17.32 -41.55 -1.50
C ALA A 853 -18.29 -40.37 -1.38
N ARG A 854 -18.56 -39.91 -0.15
CA ARG A 854 -19.38 -38.70 0.13
C ARG A 854 -18.77 -37.47 -0.53
N GLY A 855 -17.46 -37.29 -0.37
CA GLY A 855 -16.73 -36.21 -1.03
C GLY A 855 -16.81 -36.27 -2.55
N MET A 856 -16.60 -37.45 -3.13
CA MET A 856 -16.69 -37.67 -4.58
C MET A 856 -18.07 -37.28 -5.13
N CYS A 857 -19.15 -37.67 -4.45
CA CYS A 857 -20.52 -37.31 -4.85
C CYS A 857 -20.82 -35.81 -4.67
N THR A 858 -20.29 -35.19 -3.62
CA THR A 858 -20.43 -33.74 -3.37
C THR A 858 -19.82 -32.92 -4.51
N TRP A 859 -18.60 -33.28 -4.94
CA TRP A 859 -17.95 -32.63 -6.09
C TRP A 859 -18.69 -32.88 -7.41
N ASP A 860 -19.19 -34.10 -7.64
CA ASP A 860 -19.95 -34.42 -8.86
C ASP A 860 -21.28 -33.64 -8.95
N GLU A 861 -22.00 -33.49 -7.84
CA GLU A 861 -23.24 -32.68 -7.79
C GLU A 861 -23.00 -31.20 -8.12
N ALA A 862 -21.86 -30.67 -7.70
CA ALA A 862 -21.50 -29.26 -7.92
C ALA A 862 -21.06 -28.98 -9.36
N PHE A 863 -20.32 -29.89 -10.00
CA PHE A 863 -19.63 -29.61 -11.28
C PHE A 863 -20.12 -30.43 -12.48
N ASN A 864 -20.86 -31.52 -12.25
CA ASN A 864 -21.37 -32.40 -13.30
C ASN A 864 -20.28 -32.89 -14.28
N GLU A 865 -19.35 -33.70 -13.76
CA GLU A 865 -18.13 -34.14 -14.45
C GLU A 865 -18.32 -35.48 -15.20
N PHE A 866 -18.75 -35.40 -16.46
CA PHE A 866 -19.13 -36.56 -17.28
C PHE A 866 -18.03 -37.65 -17.37
N ASP A 867 -16.76 -37.25 -17.53
CA ASP A 867 -15.64 -38.20 -17.63
C ASP A 867 -15.49 -39.00 -16.34
N GLN A 868 -15.66 -38.34 -15.18
CA GLN A 868 -15.52 -39.01 -13.90
C GLN A 868 -16.74 -39.86 -13.56
N GLN A 869 -17.95 -39.44 -13.95
CA GLN A 869 -19.16 -40.26 -13.83
C GLN A 869 -19.01 -41.60 -14.56
N ASN A 870 -18.42 -41.62 -15.76
CA ASN A 870 -18.16 -42.86 -16.49
C ASN A 870 -17.21 -43.79 -15.71
N ALA A 871 -16.09 -43.27 -15.23
CA ALA A 871 -15.13 -44.06 -14.48
C ALA A 871 -15.67 -44.52 -13.10
N THR A 872 -16.52 -43.73 -12.45
CA THR A 872 -17.22 -44.13 -11.23
C THR A 872 -18.25 -45.23 -11.50
N ARG A 873 -18.98 -45.15 -12.62
CA ARG A 873 -19.91 -46.20 -13.06
C ARG A 873 -19.21 -47.55 -13.23
N ASP A 874 -18.04 -47.56 -13.86
CA ASP A 874 -17.24 -48.77 -14.04
C ASP A 874 -16.76 -49.37 -12.72
N TRP A 875 -16.42 -48.52 -11.75
CA TRP A 875 -16.05 -48.98 -10.42
C TRP A 875 -17.24 -49.56 -9.66
N LEU A 876 -18.41 -48.91 -9.66
CA LEU A 876 -19.62 -49.40 -8.99
C LEU A 876 -20.06 -50.81 -9.45
N ARG A 877 -19.76 -51.18 -10.71
CA ARG A 877 -20.01 -52.54 -11.24
C ARG A 877 -19.18 -53.62 -10.55
N GLN A 878 -18.06 -53.26 -9.93
CA GLN A 878 -17.08 -54.18 -9.36
C GLN A 878 -17.20 -54.30 -7.82
N VAL A 879 -18.03 -53.46 -7.19
CA VAL A 879 -18.16 -53.41 -5.73
C VAL A 879 -19.33 -54.27 -5.26
N HIS A 880 -19.10 -55.07 -4.21
CA HIS A 880 -20.08 -56.00 -3.63
C HIS A 880 -20.05 -55.98 -2.11
N GLY A 881 -21.09 -56.52 -1.46
CA GLY A 881 -21.09 -56.76 -0.02
C GLY A 881 -21.14 -55.48 0.83
N GLN A 882 -20.33 -55.39 1.89
CA GLN A 882 -20.37 -54.27 2.83
C GLN A 882 -20.01 -52.94 2.18
N ALA A 883 -18.97 -52.92 1.32
CA ALA A 883 -18.61 -51.73 0.55
C ALA A 883 -19.79 -51.22 -0.32
N ALA A 884 -20.55 -52.14 -0.94
CA ALA A 884 -21.72 -51.77 -1.74
C ALA A 884 -22.86 -51.19 -0.89
N GLN A 885 -23.02 -51.65 0.36
CA GLN A 885 -24.02 -51.09 1.29
C GLN A 885 -23.66 -49.66 1.71
N ILE A 886 -22.39 -49.39 1.99
CA ILE A 886 -21.88 -48.05 2.34
C ILE A 886 -22.07 -47.10 1.16
N LEU A 887 -21.61 -47.48 -0.04
CA LEU A 887 -21.80 -46.67 -1.25
C LEU A 887 -23.28 -46.41 -1.57
N ALA A 888 -24.15 -47.40 -1.33
CA ALA A 888 -25.59 -47.22 -1.47
C ALA A 888 -26.20 -46.26 -0.41
N GLY A 889 -25.59 -46.15 0.78
CA GLY A 889 -25.89 -45.11 1.75
C GLY A 889 -25.59 -43.73 1.18
N VAL A 890 -24.33 -43.50 0.79
CA VAL A 890 -23.87 -42.22 0.22
C VAL A 890 -24.69 -41.80 -1.00
N LEU A 891 -24.97 -42.71 -1.94
CA LEU A 891 -25.77 -42.41 -3.13
C LEU A 891 -27.21 -41.99 -2.81
N ARG A 892 -27.78 -42.41 -1.68
CA ARG A 892 -29.10 -41.95 -1.24
C ARG A 892 -29.07 -40.54 -0.68
N GLU A 893 -27.96 -40.14 -0.08
CA GLU A 893 -27.73 -38.80 0.45
C GLU A 893 -27.43 -37.79 -0.66
N HIS A 894 -26.89 -38.26 -1.79
CA HIS A 894 -26.53 -37.45 -2.96
C HIS A 894 -27.32 -37.85 -4.23
N PRO A 895 -28.63 -37.56 -4.30
CA PRO A 895 -29.48 -37.95 -5.43
C PRO A 895 -29.10 -37.24 -6.74
N GLY A 896 -28.49 -36.06 -6.68
CA GLY A 896 -28.04 -35.29 -7.82
C GLY A 896 -26.87 -35.93 -8.56
N SER A 897 -25.98 -36.64 -7.84
CA SER A 897 -24.92 -37.47 -8.42
C SER A 897 -25.50 -38.83 -8.84
N ALA A 898 -26.31 -39.45 -7.97
CA ALA A 898 -26.81 -40.81 -8.19
C ALA A 898 -27.63 -40.97 -9.49
N ARG A 899 -28.35 -39.93 -9.93
CA ARG A 899 -29.14 -39.96 -11.16
C ARG A 899 -28.31 -40.23 -12.43
N PHE A 900 -27.01 -39.92 -12.44
CA PHE A 900 -26.13 -40.14 -13.58
C PHE A 900 -25.74 -41.62 -13.76
N TYR A 901 -26.13 -42.48 -12.82
CA TYR A 901 -25.87 -43.92 -12.85
C TYR A 901 -27.12 -44.76 -13.14
N TYR A 902 -28.20 -44.16 -13.67
CA TYR A 902 -29.49 -44.83 -13.92
C TYR A 902 -29.39 -46.13 -14.72
N GLU A 903 -28.41 -46.24 -15.62
CA GLU A 903 -28.15 -47.42 -16.44
C GLU A 903 -27.87 -48.68 -15.59
N LEU A 904 -27.27 -48.50 -14.40
CA LEU A 904 -26.92 -49.60 -13.50
C LEU A 904 -28.14 -50.29 -12.89
N ILE A 905 -29.32 -49.64 -12.86
CA ILE A 905 -30.55 -50.20 -12.26
C ILE A 905 -30.92 -51.55 -12.91
N GLY A 906 -30.71 -51.67 -14.24
CA GLY A 906 -31.04 -52.86 -15.01
C GLY A 906 -29.95 -53.94 -15.02
N GLU A 907 -28.75 -53.62 -14.55
CA GLU A 907 -27.60 -54.51 -14.63
C GLU A 907 -27.61 -55.54 -13.49
N ARG A 908 -27.81 -56.83 -13.82
CA ARG A 908 -27.88 -57.89 -12.79
C ARG A 908 -26.56 -58.15 -12.07
N SER A 909 -25.44 -57.79 -12.69
CA SER A 909 -24.08 -57.89 -12.13
C SER A 909 -23.80 -56.87 -11.04
N VAL A 910 -24.54 -55.75 -10.98
CA VAL A 910 -24.38 -54.72 -9.96
C VAL A 910 -25.09 -55.12 -8.68
N ASP A 911 -24.47 -54.84 -7.54
CA ASP A 911 -25.01 -55.15 -6.21
C ASP A 911 -26.42 -54.56 -6.02
N ILE A 912 -27.31 -55.33 -5.38
CA ILE A 912 -28.71 -54.95 -5.18
C ILE A 912 -28.87 -53.67 -4.38
N ALA A 913 -27.97 -53.39 -3.42
CA ALA A 913 -28.01 -52.18 -2.61
C ALA A 913 -27.79 -50.92 -3.46
N ILE A 914 -26.76 -50.95 -4.31
CA ILE A 914 -26.42 -49.83 -5.22
C ILE A 914 -27.57 -49.58 -6.20
N ARG A 915 -28.11 -50.63 -6.83
CA ARG A 915 -29.25 -50.48 -7.76
C ARG A 915 -30.48 -49.90 -7.07
N SER A 916 -30.73 -50.30 -5.83
CA SER A 916 -31.87 -49.79 -5.06
C SER A 916 -31.68 -48.30 -4.74
N ALA A 917 -30.48 -47.88 -4.33
CA ALA A 917 -30.17 -46.48 -4.04
C ALA A 917 -30.37 -45.59 -5.28
N ILE A 918 -29.82 -45.99 -6.44
CA ILE A 918 -29.97 -45.25 -7.70
C ILE A 918 -31.44 -45.20 -8.13
N LYS A 919 -32.16 -46.32 -8.02
CA LYS A 919 -33.60 -46.36 -8.34
C LYS A 919 -34.38 -45.37 -7.49
N THR A 920 -34.11 -45.30 -6.19
CA THR A 920 -34.73 -44.31 -5.30
C THR A 920 -34.40 -42.88 -5.72
N ALA A 921 -33.14 -42.57 -6.02
CA ALA A 921 -32.72 -41.24 -6.45
C ALA A 921 -33.33 -40.79 -7.79
N THR A 922 -33.55 -41.71 -8.73
CA THR A 922 -34.17 -41.44 -10.04
C THR A 922 -35.70 -41.37 -10.01
N SER A 923 -36.33 -41.80 -8.92
CA SER A 923 -37.80 -41.83 -8.78
C SER A 923 -38.36 -40.58 -8.08
N ASN A 924 -37.49 -39.79 -7.45
CA ASN A 924 -37.76 -38.46 -6.88
C ASN A 924 -37.28 -37.39 -7.86
#